data_AF-K2MR54-F1
#
_entry.id   AF-K2MR54-F1
#
_cell.length_a   1.000
_cell.length_b   1.000
_cell.length_c   1.000
_cell.angle_alpha   90.00
_cell.angle_beta   90.00
_cell.angle_gamma   90.00
#
_symmetry.space_group_name_H-M   'P 1'
#
loop_
_entity.id
_entity.type
_entity.pdbx_description
1 polymer ?
#
loop_
_entity_poly.entity_id
_entity_poly.type
_entity_poly.pdbx_seq_one_letter_code
_entity_poly.pdbx_strand_id
1 'polypeptide(L)'
;FVREGVTVQSVFVVPAGASEVTLRHVVLDGVSPVLYVPWMARDGVRIVVQNVSLRNGAVLYVMGGGGLRGAGAAGSDEGGPVELSVCDVEVLNGVLVLSGTFSAGSVLTVTDSLLVAARPTPLVYLPGSQSSPYAPLLVLSGLRLVRSVLVVSGVALVTVMTGGRTVVVDGAVLELVGGGVALDAAVFGGDFALYASARVVASGGAVLRVSGSQVYAAHGLVFDSGVAANASAVVVNDNTGVLTDGALLVLRGSASFASGSWLSVRGNNIGGRLLSAPLYPRSADLAQSTLTLHGNAGTGPVVMDGTVTLVGAGGKFVVGCLTLNERTLQPMEYRSAGIIGEFHPVACGVCDADVRCFAAATRAVSVSCGCRCAEGGYGRDCLPVYLPRVDGCSRTPEKPLLSHTVTLTETHSLTPTWTASLSAMRYSPTQYGPTETLQVTETAALSPTRTPTASVSSTPRWSDVACPTLAVTTTTAAGGGLTQNDIRGGGSAVPTRLMVTLPPPFRWARDLQLGVHLSFMPVSTAQPRGFGGPWGAMLSNATWVRNATNPFTVLELAVPVHRGYFIAADETIAIRCDAVAVSGGCKGVLLGSFTISSDTLPAAASVLSAISGVVAGAAAVTVVVTGGLGSILEMQALGVFARMSCASAQERASTVALPYFLSVFAALDPLWMVVGNALLAAVVGCVHYGVTAAFQRWRGVDAASACAAMRFPSLTYVVAHAMHLGIFFGSVLALAVSGASVQHRVIGVVGVLYGVAFPAGVCYLIARHMGASFTKYWQFSRKPLHERLLYPVGYWCPAAQHRMYGGMLTNMRGSHVYWCVFQLSVLCVVCLIAAVRPHVGGCHVLYFCMAAVLLAGAGVVAFTNMMRSAFLTVMHSASFVLLAALCLVSAANHLAPSDGGARAYVAMVLLLTAVLLAITMYGMAVWYVEDRYWQELREPRRGGLEALLRDDEESDEEMQKPYDRTSSSYASGTTVASSYRPPAVSLQPMAGETHSDAQSLLECASSASR
;
A
#
# COMPACT_ATOMS: atom_id res chain seq x y z
N PHE A 1 21.00 12.75 -24.49
CA PHE A 1 20.11 11.67 -24.97
C PHE A 1 18.93 12.31 -25.66
N VAL A 2 18.57 11.87 -26.87
CA VAL A 2 17.46 12.47 -27.64
C VAL A 2 16.56 11.36 -28.18
N ARG A 3 15.24 11.56 -28.10
CA ARG A 3 14.23 10.83 -28.88
C ARG A 3 13.33 11.83 -29.56
N GLU A 4 13.24 11.73 -30.89
CA GLU A 4 12.43 12.62 -31.70
C GLU A 4 11.59 11.85 -32.72
N GLY A 5 10.33 12.23 -32.90
CA GLY A 5 9.45 11.75 -33.97
C GLY A 5 9.06 10.26 -33.89
N VAL A 6 8.91 9.71 -32.68
CA VAL A 6 8.72 8.26 -32.46
C VAL A 6 7.56 7.92 -31.52
N THR A 7 6.82 6.86 -31.85
CA THR A 7 5.93 6.17 -30.92
C THR A 7 6.72 5.17 -30.08
N VAL A 8 6.52 5.18 -28.77
CA VAL A 8 7.19 4.36 -27.78
C VAL A 8 6.17 3.44 -27.11
N GLN A 9 6.29 2.15 -27.40
CA GLN A 9 5.47 1.06 -26.83
C GLN A 9 6.29 0.09 -25.95
N SER A 10 7.57 0.43 -25.67
CA SER A 10 8.45 -0.31 -24.76
C SER A 10 9.26 0.64 -23.89
N VAL A 11 9.70 0.17 -22.71
CA VAL A 11 10.50 0.98 -21.78
C VAL A 11 11.90 1.20 -22.36
N PHE A 12 12.34 2.46 -22.40
CA PHE A 12 13.72 2.84 -22.74
C PHE A 12 14.46 3.33 -21.50
N VAL A 13 15.78 3.13 -21.48
CA VAL A 13 16.67 3.57 -20.40
C VAL A 13 17.51 4.75 -20.91
N VAL A 14 17.60 5.82 -20.10
CA VAL A 14 18.54 6.93 -20.35
C VAL A 14 19.93 6.50 -19.88
N PRO A 15 21.00 6.66 -20.69
CA PRO A 15 22.36 6.34 -20.27
C PRO A 15 22.80 7.12 -19.03
N ALA A 16 23.54 6.45 -18.15
CA ALA A 16 24.11 7.11 -16.97
C ALA A 16 25.10 8.22 -17.38
N GLY A 17 25.14 9.31 -16.60
CA GLY A 17 25.98 10.48 -16.89
C GLY A 17 25.47 11.40 -18.01
N ALA A 18 24.25 11.22 -18.52
CA ALA A 18 23.66 12.15 -19.48
C ALA A 18 23.43 13.55 -18.86
N SER A 19 23.95 14.60 -19.49
CA SER A 19 23.76 16.01 -19.09
C SER A 19 22.54 16.68 -19.73
N GLU A 20 22.04 16.15 -20.85
CA GLU A 20 20.78 16.57 -21.47
C GLU A 20 19.93 15.37 -21.91
N VAL A 21 18.61 15.47 -21.73
CA VAL A 21 17.59 14.46 -22.06
C VAL A 21 16.44 15.16 -22.79
N THR A 22 16.28 14.88 -24.07
CA THR A 22 15.27 15.55 -24.92
C THR A 22 14.27 14.53 -25.48
N LEU A 23 12.99 14.73 -25.20
CA LEU A 23 11.87 14.04 -25.84
C LEU A 23 11.11 15.07 -26.68
N ARG A 24 11.03 14.85 -28.00
CA ARG A 24 10.34 15.74 -28.95
C ARG A 24 9.42 14.98 -29.89
N HIS A 25 8.21 15.44 -30.13
CA HIS A 25 7.32 14.78 -31.10
C HIS A 25 7.15 13.27 -30.79
N VAL A 26 7.02 12.93 -29.50
CA VAL A 26 7.00 11.52 -29.00
C VAL A 26 5.58 11.12 -28.60
N VAL A 27 5.17 9.90 -28.97
CA VAL A 27 3.93 9.30 -28.47
C VAL A 27 4.26 8.20 -27.47
N LEU A 28 3.92 8.41 -26.19
CA LEU A 28 4.02 7.40 -25.13
C LEU A 28 2.69 6.66 -25.07
N ASP A 29 2.67 5.38 -25.45
CA ASP A 29 1.44 4.59 -25.59
C ASP A 29 1.47 3.38 -24.64
N GLY A 30 0.70 3.43 -23.55
CA GLY A 30 0.66 2.38 -22.51
C GLY A 30 1.96 2.18 -21.70
N VAL A 31 2.99 3.00 -21.92
CA VAL A 31 4.32 2.87 -21.29
C VAL A 31 4.53 3.79 -20.09
N SER A 32 5.38 3.36 -19.15
CA SER A 32 5.77 4.15 -17.97
C SER A 32 7.28 4.45 -17.93
N PRO A 33 7.81 5.35 -18.79
CA PRO A 33 9.22 5.75 -18.74
C PRO A 33 9.57 6.51 -17.45
N VAL A 34 10.76 6.23 -16.92
CA VAL A 34 11.28 6.84 -15.68
C VAL A 34 12.56 7.62 -15.96
N LEU A 35 12.52 8.93 -15.75
CA LEU A 35 13.65 9.84 -15.81
C LEU A 35 14.23 10.02 -14.41
N TYR A 36 15.13 9.12 -14.02
CA TYR A 36 15.77 9.12 -12.70
C TYR A 36 17.03 10.01 -12.68
N VAL A 37 16.90 11.20 -12.09
CA VAL A 37 17.93 12.25 -12.04
C VAL A 37 19.25 11.77 -11.41
N PRO A 38 19.29 10.99 -10.31
CA PRO A 38 20.56 10.61 -9.69
C PRO A 38 21.44 9.62 -10.49
N TRP A 39 21.02 9.17 -11.66
CA TRP A 39 21.89 8.47 -12.63
C TRP A 39 22.40 9.38 -13.75
N MET A 40 21.95 10.63 -13.84
CA MET A 40 22.33 11.61 -14.85
C MET A 40 23.65 12.32 -14.45
N ALA A 41 24.07 13.37 -15.18
CA ALA A 41 25.34 14.05 -14.90
C ALA A 41 25.34 14.72 -13.49
N ARG A 42 26.45 14.56 -12.76
CA ARG A 42 26.59 15.09 -11.38
C ARG A 42 26.54 16.61 -11.32
N ASP A 43 27.06 17.29 -12.34
CA ASP A 43 27.14 18.76 -12.41
C ASP A 43 25.79 19.44 -12.74
N GLY A 44 24.74 18.64 -12.94
CA GLY A 44 23.38 19.08 -13.27
C GLY A 44 22.87 18.41 -14.56
N VAL A 45 21.55 18.43 -14.75
CA VAL A 45 20.92 17.83 -15.93
C VAL A 45 19.77 18.67 -16.47
N ARG A 46 19.70 18.75 -17.80
CA ARG A 46 18.66 19.42 -18.56
C ARG A 46 17.70 18.40 -19.16
N ILE A 47 16.41 18.51 -18.87
CA ILE A 47 15.37 17.57 -19.31
C ILE A 47 14.29 18.36 -20.06
N VAL A 48 14.17 18.15 -21.37
CA VAL A 48 13.19 18.83 -22.23
C VAL A 48 12.19 17.81 -22.75
N VAL A 49 10.89 18.06 -22.54
CA VAL A 49 9.77 17.21 -22.94
C VAL A 49 8.77 18.07 -23.70
N GLN A 50 8.88 18.07 -25.02
CA GLN A 50 8.22 19.03 -25.91
C GLN A 50 7.37 18.33 -26.98
N ASN A 51 6.10 18.71 -27.12
CA ASN A 51 5.18 18.10 -28.09
C ASN A 51 5.14 16.57 -27.93
N VAL A 52 4.73 16.12 -26.74
CA VAL A 52 4.71 14.71 -26.34
C VAL A 52 3.30 14.32 -25.93
N SER A 53 2.76 13.23 -26.49
CA SER A 53 1.43 12.75 -26.10
C SER A 53 1.51 11.46 -25.27
N LEU A 54 0.86 11.42 -24.11
CA LEU A 54 0.68 10.25 -23.25
C LEU A 54 -0.71 9.67 -23.48
N ARG A 55 -0.79 8.40 -23.86
CA ARG A 55 -2.04 7.72 -24.24
C ARG A 55 -2.17 6.37 -23.54
N ASN A 56 -3.40 5.88 -23.43
CA ASN A 56 -3.73 4.51 -22.98
C ASN A 56 -3.11 4.08 -21.63
N GLY A 57 -3.07 4.96 -20.64
CA GLY A 57 -2.49 4.68 -19.32
C GLY A 57 -1.00 4.99 -19.18
N ALA A 58 -0.36 5.61 -20.18
CA ALA A 58 1.05 5.98 -20.11
C ALA A 58 1.35 6.97 -18.96
N VAL A 59 2.50 6.81 -18.31
CA VAL A 59 2.94 7.62 -17.17
C VAL A 59 4.36 8.12 -17.35
N LEU A 60 4.57 9.43 -17.38
CA LEU A 60 5.91 10.01 -17.38
C LEU A 60 6.35 10.32 -15.95
N TYR A 61 7.33 9.58 -15.44
CA TYR A 61 7.95 9.83 -14.15
C TYR A 61 9.23 10.67 -14.30
N VAL A 62 9.35 11.74 -13.51
CA VAL A 62 10.63 12.42 -13.25
C VAL A 62 10.94 12.32 -11.76
N MET A 63 12.05 11.68 -11.42
CA MET A 63 12.38 11.30 -10.04
C MET A 63 13.74 11.85 -9.62
N GLY A 64 13.73 12.68 -8.59
CA GLY A 64 14.91 13.27 -7.95
C GLY A 64 15.62 12.35 -6.95
N GLY A 65 16.52 12.92 -6.16
CA GLY A 65 17.31 12.23 -5.14
C GLY A 65 16.48 11.65 -3.98
N GLY A 66 17.01 10.60 -3.34
CA GLY A 66 16.49 10.09 -2.06
C GLY A 66 15.18 9.30 -2.09
N GLY A 67 14.57 9.05 -3.26
CA GLY A 67 13.30 8.31 -3.37
C GLY A 67 13.33 6.86 -2.84
N LEU A 68 14.50 6.22 -2.81
CA LEU A 68 14.68 4.84 -2.34
C LEU A 68 15.06 4.77 -0.86
N ARG A 69 14.11 5.05 0.03
CA ARG A 69 14.27 4.96 1.51
C ARG A 69 14.30 3.51 2.05
N GLY A 70 14.94 2.61 1.30
CA GLY A 70 15.15 1.19 1.61
C GLY A 70 16.58 0.70 1.42
N ALA A 71 17.50 1.55 0.95
CA ALA A 71 18.94 1.30 0.96
C ALA A 71 19.64 2.23 1.96
N GLY A 72 20.63 1.71 2.70
CA GLY A 72 21.33 2.42 3.78
C GLY A 72 22.31 3.51 3.33
N ALA A 73 22.02 4.23 2.26
CA ALA A 73 22.80 5.40 1.85
C ALA A 73 22.31 6.63 2.63
N ALA A 74 23.19 7.22 3.45
CA ALA A 74 22.98 8.58 3.91
C ALA A 74 22.98 9.49 2.69
N GLY A 75 21.87 10.19 2.43
CA GLY A 75 21.76 11.06 1.26
C GLY A 75 22.69 12.25 1.39
N SER A 76 23.74 12.31 0.57
CA SER A 76 24.50 13.54 0.37
C SER A 76 23.71 14.47 -0.56
N ASP A 77 23.72 15.78 -0.27
CA ASP A 77 23.09 16.81 -1.11
C ASP A 77 23.90 17.09 -2.41
N GLU A 78 24.73 16.13 -2.86
CA GLU A 78 25.70 16.23 -3.97
C GLU A 78 25.08 16.03 -5.37
N GLY A 79 23.80 16.36 -5.53
CA GLY A 79 23.15 16.38 -6.84
C GLY A 79 23.21 17.78 -7.45
N GLY A 80 23.78 17.94 -8.64
CA GLY A 80 23.70 19.18 -9.40
C GLY A 80 22.26 19.57 -9.78
N PRO A 81 22.03 20.83 -10.19
CA PRO A 81 20.70 21.37 -10.43
C PRO A 81 20.01 20.74 -11.65
N VAL A 82 18.68 20.65 -11.59
CA VAL A 82 17.83 20.14 -12.67
C VAL A 82 17.10 21.27 -13.38
N GLU A 83 17.28 21.41 -14.69
CA GLU A 83 16.42 22.22 -15.56
C GLU A 83 15.41 21.27 -16.24
N LEU A 84 14.18 21.18 -15.73
CA LEU A 84 13.10 20.42 -16.36
C LEU A 84 12.14 21.37 -17.07
N SER A 85 11.91 21.13 -18.36
CA SER A 85 10.95 21.88 -19.19
C SER A 85 9.99 20.94 -19.90
N VAL A 86 8.74 20.92 -19.44
CA VAL A 86 7.62 20.17 -20.00
C VAL A 86 6.67 21.17 -20.68
N CYS A 87 6.31 20.90 -21.93
CA CYS A 87 5.66 21.86 -22.82
C CYS A 87 4.95 21.19 -23.99
N ASP A 88 3.83 21.76 -24.44
CA ASP A 88 3.03 21.21 -25.55
C ASP A 88 2.63 19.72 -25.29
N VAL A 89 2.41 19.31 -24.03
CA VAL A 89 2.18 17.90 -23.67
C VAL A 89 0.69 17.58 -23.62
N GLU A 90 0.26 16.59 -24.41
CA GLU A 90 -1.10 16.05 -24.43
C GLU A 90 -1.21 14.78 -23.59
N VAL A 91 -1.93 14.79 -22.47
CA VAL A 91 -2.15 13.58 -21.65
C VAL A 91 -3.61 13.14 -21.78
N LEU A 92 -3.85 11.95 -22.33
CA LEU A 92 -5.17 11.38 -22.61
C LEU A 92 -5.34 10.05 -21.87
N ASN A 93 -5.87 10.12 -20.64
CA ASN A 93 -5.90 9.01 -19.68
C ASN A 93 -4.48 8.49 -19.37
N GLY A 94 -3.55 9.42 -19.11
CA GLY A 94 -2.20 9.15 -18.61
C GLY A 94 -1.89 10.03 -17.40
N VAL A 95 -0.64 10.05 -16.93
CA VAL A 95 -0.23 10.83 -15.74
C VAL A 95 1.18 11.41 -15.89
N LEU A 96 1.41 12.63 -15.40
CA LEU A 96 2.73 13.20 -15.14
C LEU A 96 3.05 13.11 -13.63
N VAL A 97 4.18 12.50 -13.27
CA VAL A 97 4.56 12.27 -11.87
C VAL A 97 5.91 12.89 -11.56
N LEU A 98 5.95 13.75 -10.54
CA LEU A 98 7.17 14.35 -10.00
C LEU A 98 7.40 13.79 -8.58
N SER A 99 8.60 13.27 -8.31
CA SER A 99 8.88 12.57 -7.04
C SER A 99 10.32 12.77 -6.55
N GLY A 100 10.55 12.62 -5.25
CA GLY A 100 11.88 12.70 -4.63
C GLY A 100 12.39 14.12 -4.41
N THR A 101 13.70 14.26 -4.21
CA THR A 101 14.36 15.52 -3.81
C THR A 101 15.02 16.22 -4.99
N PHE A 102 14.77 17.52 -5.14
CA PHE A 102 15.42 18.37 -6.14
C PHE A 102 16.29 19.43 -5.45
N SER A 103 17.59 19.32 -5.70
CA SER A 103 18.67 20.11 -5.09
C SER A 103 18.71 21.56 -5.57
N ALA A 104 19.37 22.42 -4.78
CA ALA A 104 19.33 23.86 -4.93
C ALA A 104 19.69 24.36 -6.33
N GLY A 105 18.88 25.30 -6.84
CA GLY A 105 18.98 25.80 -8.20
C GLY A 105 18.20 24.98 -9.23
N SER A 106 17.51 23.91 -8.84
CA SER A 106 16.62 23.18 -9.75
C SER A 106 15.37 24.01 -10.10
N VAL A 107 15.06 24.08 -11.39
CA VAL A 107 13.92 24.78 -11.97
C VAL A 107 13.11 23.77 -12.77
N LEU A 108 11.93 23.42 -12.27
CA LEU A 108 11.00 22.49 -12.89
C LEU A 108 9.83 23.29 -13.47
N THR A 109 9.53 23.10 -14.76
CA THR A 109 8.50 23.86 -15.46
C THR A 109 7.58 22.93 -16.23
N VAL A 110 6.27 23.22 -16.15
CA VAL A 110 5.22 22.55 -16.92
C VAL A 110 4.36 23.65 -17.53
N THR A 111 4.39 23.77 -18.85
CA THR A 111 3.85 24.90 -19.60
C THR A 111 2.91 24.44 -20.70
N ASP A 112 1.92 25.25 -21.06
CA ASP A 112 1.17 25.13 -22.32
C ASP A 112 0.75 23.70 -22.69
N SER A 113 0.18 22.97 -21.72
CA SER A 113 -0.06 21.52 -21.79
C SER A 113 -1.52 21.18 -21.47
N LEU A 114 -2.04 20.13 -22.09
CA LEU A 114 -3.43 19.68 -21.97
C LEU A 114 -3.48 18.26 -21.39
N LEU A 115 -3.92 18.14 -20.14
CA LEU A 115 -4.07 16.88 -19.43
C LEU A 115 -5.55 16.58 -19.18
N VAL A 116 -6.02 15.43 -19.67
CA VAL A 116 -7.43 15.02 -19.62
C VAL A 116 -7.57 13.55 -19.24
N ALA A 117 -8.44 13.23 -18.28
CA ALA A 117 -8.81 11.87 -17.92
C ALA A 117 -10.32 11.66 -17.96
N ALA A 118 -10.75 10.68 -18.75
CA ALA A 118 -12.13 10.24 -18.90
C ALA A 118 -12.32 8.76 -18.46
N ARG A 119 -11.29 8.17 -17.85
CA ARG A 119 -11.26 6.81 -17.29
C ARG A 119 -10.29 6.77 -16.09
N PRO A 120 -10.48 5.86 -15.12
CA PRO A 120 -9.48 5.62 -14.07
C PRO A 120 -8.13 5.22 -14.67
N THR A 121 -7.06 5.93 -14.30
CA THR A 121 -5.69 5.57 -14.64
C THR A 121 -5.16 4.53 -13.64
N PRO A 122 -4.68 3.35 -14.08
CA PRO A 122 -4.14 2.34 -13.19
C PRO A 122 -2.72 2.72 -12.73
N LEU A 123 -2.61 3.65 -11.78
CA LEU A 123 -1.32 3.99 -11.17
C LEU A 123 -0.76 2.79 -10.39
N VAL A 124 0.19 2.09 -10.98
CA VAL A 124 1.12 1.20 -10.27
C VAL A 124 2.19 2.09 -9.65
N TYR A 125 1.83 2.69 -8.51
CA TYR A 125 2.62 3.69 -7.79
C TYR A 125 3.90 3.10 -7.18
N LEU A 126 3.84 1.83 -6.75
CA LEU A 126 4.95 0.97 -6.32
C LEU A 126 4.48 -0.50 -6.41
N PRO A 127 5.39 -1.50 -6.33
CA PRO A 127 4.99 -2.90 -6.24
C PRO A 127 4.07 -3.14 -5.03
N GLY A 128 2.79 -3.46 -5.29
CA GLY A 128 1.77 -3.72 -4.28
C GLY A 128 0.67 -2.64 -4.13
N SER A 129 0.78 -1.49 -4.81
CA SER A 129 -0.31 -0.50 -4.83
C SER A 129 -1.45 -0.92 -5.77
N GLN A 130 -2.71 -0.86 -5.31
CA GLN A 130 -3.88 -1.04 -6.17
C GLN A 130 -4.13 0.22 -7.04
N SER A 131 -4.85 0.04 -8.15
CA SER A 131 -5.21 1.12 -9.08
C SER A 131 -5.95 2.27 -8.38
N SER A 132 -5.43 3.49 -8.49
CA SER A 132 -6.10 4.68 -7.96
C SER A 132 -7.44 4.93 -8.65
N PRO A 133 -8.58 4.94 -7.94
CA PRO A 133 -9.89 5.18 -8.55
C PRO A 133 -10.10 6.65 -8.94
N TYR A 134 -9.21 7.55 -8.52
CA TYR A 134 -9.39 9.02 -8.58
C TYR A 134 -8.80 9.70 -9.83
N ALA A 135 -8.32 8.91 -10.80
CA ALA A 135 -7.89 9.36 -12.14
C ALA A 135 -7.00 10.63 -12.19
N PRO A 136 -5.89 10.73 -11.43
CA PRO A 136 -5.10 11.95 -11.36
C PRO A 136 -4.27 12.23 -12.61
N LEU A 137 -3.95 13.50 -12.83
CA LEU A 137 -3.25 14.00 -14.02
C LEU A 137 -1.83 14.46 -13.72
N LEU A 138 -1.66 15.24 -12.64
CA LEU A 138 -0.36 15.64 -12.09
C LEU A 138 -0.25 15.12 -10.66
N VAL A 139 0.80 14.34 -10.39
CA VAL A 139 1.05 13.77 -9.05
C VAL A 139 2.39 14.26 -8.50
N LEU A 140 2.35 14.89 -7.33
CA LEU A 140 3.53 15.28 -6.56
C LEU A 140 3.71 14.26 -5.42
N SER A 141 4.63 13.31 -5.60
CA SER A 141 4.78 12.11 -4.76
C SER A 141 6.02 12.20 -3.87
N GLY A 142 5.83 12.46 -2.58
CA GLY A 142 6.94 12.58 -1.61
C GLY A 142 7.99 13.62 -2.03
N LEU A 143 7.54 14.70 -2.68
CA LEU A 143 8.37 15.69 -3.34
C LEU A 143 9.04 16.62 -2.30
N ARG A 144 10.35 16.85 -2.47
CA ARG A 144 11.16 17.73 -1.61
C ARG A 144 11.92 18.76 -2.45
N LEU A 145 11.56 20.04 -2.33
CA LEU A 145 12.18 21.14 -3.08
C LEU A 145 13.05 21.98 -2.14
N VAL A 146 14.38 21.85 -2.27
CA VAL A 146 15.36 22.55 -1.42
C VAL A 146 16.01 23.66 -2.23
N ARG A 147 15.57 24.93 -2.05
CA ARG A 147 15.96 26.10 -2.87
C ARG A 147 15.77 25.84 -4.38
N SER A 148 14.61 25.26 -4.69
CA SER A 148 14.20 24.79 -6.02
C SER A 148 12.76 25.19 -6.29
N VAL A 149 12.37 25.35 -7.55
CA VAL A 149 11.01 25.78 -7.93
C VAL A 149 10.33 24.81 -8.87
N LEU A 150 9.01 24.66 -8.71
CA LEU A 150 8.09 24.03 -9.66
C LEU A 150 7.09 25.07 -10.14
N VAL A 151 7.06 25.39 -11.43
CA VAL A 151 6.11 26.32 -12.04
C VAL A 151 5.25 25.56 -13.05
N VAL A 152 3.94 25.51 -12.80
CA VAL A 152 2.93 24.99 -13.71
C VAL A 152 2.14 26.19 -14.23
N SER A 153 2.17 26.47 -15.54
CA SER A 153 1.54 27.67 -16.09
C SER A 153 0.93 27.48 -17.48
N GLY A 154 -0.28 28.01 -17.72
CA GLY A 154 -1.00 27.80 -18.98
C GLY A 154 -1.45 26.35 -19.20
N VAL A 155 -1.52 25.55 -18.13
CA VAL A 155 -1.82 24.11 -18.19
C VAL A 155 -3.28 23.83 -17.87
N ALA A 156 -3.96 23.08 -18.74
CA ALA A 156 -5.32 22.60 -18.50
C ALA A 156 -5.31 21.17 -17.94
N LEU A 157 -5.99 20.95 -16.83
CA LEU A 157 -6.09 19.69 -16.09
C LEU A 157 -7.58 19.37 -15.88
N VAL A 158 -8.13 18.44 -16.67
CA VAL A 158 -9.58 18.14 -16.68
C VAL A 158 -9.86 16.64 -16.51
N THR A 159 -10.44 16.27 -15.37
CA THR A 159 -10.98 14.93 -15.13
C THR A 159 -12.51 14.94 -15.29
N VAL A 160 -13.07 14.08 -16.14
CA VAL A 160 -14.53 13.93 -16.34
C VAL A 160 -15.08 12.68 -15.64
N MET A 161 -14.46 12.31 -14.52
CA MET A 161 -14.77 11.14 -13.68
C MET A 161 -15.21 11.61 -12.29
N THR A 162 -16.25 11.00 -11.74
CA THR A 162 -16.61 11.16 -10.32
C THR A 162 -15.47 10.69 -9.43
N GLY A 163 -15.13 11.47 -8.41
CA GLY A 163 -13.91 11.31 -7.61
C GLY A 163 -12.63 11.81 -8.28
N GLY A 164 -12.71 12.44 -9.46
CA GLY A 164 -11.56 12.90 -10.24
C GLY A 164 -10.74 13.98 -9.54
N ARG A 165 -9.44 13.73 -9.35
CA ARG A 165 -8.51 14.64 -8.65
C ARG A 165 -7.43 15.14 -9.61
N THR A 166 -7.61 16.34 -10.16
CA THR A 166 -6.72 16.89 -11.19
C THR A 166 -5.24 16.94 -10.78
N VAL A 167 -4.93 17.62 -9.65
CA VAL A 167 -3.62 17.57 -8.99
C VAL A 167 -3.72 16.80 -7.68
N VAL A 168 -2.79 15.86 -7.46
CA VAL A 168 -2.69 15.08 -6.21
C VAL A 168 -1.32 15.28 -5.59
N VAL A 169 -1.29 15.53 -4.27
CA VAL A 169 -0.08 15.59 -3.46
C VAL A 169 -0.10 14.44 -2.45
N ASP A 170 0.78 13.46 -2.61
CA ASP A 170 0.74 12.18 -1.90
C ASP A 170 2.12 11.73 -1.39
N GLY A 171 2.16 10.65 -0.61
CA GLY A 171 3.30 10.23 0.19
C GLY A 171 3.20 10.77 1.63
N ALA A 172 4.32 10.82 2.35
CA ALA A 172 4.32 11.28 3.73
C ALA A 172 4.17 12.82 3.85
N VAL A 173 4.97 13.56 3.10
CA VAL A 173 5.08 15.02 3.16
C VAL A 173 5.43 15.58 1.77
N LEU A 174 4.86 16.74 1.41
CA LEU A 174 5.41 17.67 0.41
C LEU A 174 6.21 18.74 1.16
N GLU A 175 7.52 18.78 0.97
CA GLU A 175 8.44 19.61 1.77
C GLU A 175 9.10 20.69 0.89
N LEU A 176 8.85 21.96 1.22
CA LEU A 176 9.43 23.12 0.55
C LEU A 176 10.37 23.84 1.53
N VAL A 177 11.65 23.98 1.15
CA VAL A 177 12.71 24.53 1.99
C VAL A 177 13.42 25.65 1.23
N GLY A 178 13.02 26.91 1.44
CA GLY A 178 13.49 28.06 0.66
C GLY A 178 13.24 27.97 -0.85
N GLY A 179 12.28 27.13 -1.25
CA GLY A 179 11.85 26.87 -2.63
C GLY A 179 10.33 26.99 -2.76
N GLY A 180 9.76 26.69 -3.92
CA GLY A 180 8.33 26.89 -4.09
C GLY A 180 7.64 26.12 -5.22
N VAL A 181 6.32 26.12 -5.15
CA VAL A 181 5.40 25.56 -6.16
C VAL A 181 4.43 26.66 -6.57
N ALA A 182 4.28 26.90 -7.87
CA ALA A 182 3.33 27.84 -8.44
C ALA A 182 2.43 27.15 -9.46
N LEU A 183 1.11 27.32 -9.32
CA LEU A 183 0.09 26.91 -10.29
C LEU A 183 -0.58 28.19 -10.82
N ASP A 184 0.00 28.79 -11.86
CA ASP A 184 -0.32 30.14 -12.33
C ASP A 184 -1.03 30.10 -13.69
N ALA A 185 -2.24 30.68 -13.81
CA ALA A 185 -3.07 30.60 -15.01
C ALA A 185 -3.31 29.15 -15.52
N ALA A 186 -3.48 28.21 -14.59
CA ALA A 186 -3.92 26.85 -14.89
C ALA A 186 -5.46 26.77 -15.01
N VAL A 187 -5.98 25.71 -15.63
CA VAL A 187 -7.43 25.42 -15.68
C VAL A 187 -7.68 24.08 -15.01
N PHE A 188 -8.52 24.04 -13.98
CA PHE A 188 -8.86 22.83 -13.23
C PHE A 188 -10.33 22.44 -13.44
N GLY A 189 -10.59 21.20 -13.85
CA GLY A 189 -11.95 20.65 -13.93
C GLY A 189 -12.04 19.23 -13.36
N GLY A 190 -12.98 18.97 -12.46
CA GLY A 190 -13.13 17.64 -11.82
C GLY A 190 -13.83 17.68 -10.47
N ASP A 191 -13.69 16.65 -9.65
CA ASP A 191 -14.18 16.69 -8.26
C ASP A 191 -13.23 17.50 -7.36
N PHE A 192 -11.91 17.51 -7.65
CA PHE A 192 -10.92 18.27 -6.89
C PHE A 192 -9.94 19.00 -7.82
N ALA A 193 -9.73 20.30 -7.59
CA ALA A 193 -8.71 21.11 -8.26
C ALA A 193 -7.29 20.86 -7.71
N LEU A 194 -7.18 20.62 -6.40
CA LEU A 194 -6.00 20.01 -5.79
C LEU A 194 -6.42 19.21 -4.57
N TYR A 195 -5.89 18.00 -4.39
CA TYR A 195 -6.10 17.20 -3.19
C TYR A 195 -4.78 16.71 -2.61
N ALA A 196 -4.46 17.14 -1.39
CA ALA A 196 -3.27 16.73 -0.65
C ALA A 196 -3.63 15.70 0.43
N SER A 197 -3.33 14.42 0.14
CA SER A 197 -3.29 13.33 1.11
C SER A 197 -2.02 13.36 1.96
N ALA A 198 -0.90 13.88 1.43
CA ALA A 198 0.29 14.19 2.20
C ALA A 198 0.12 15.50 3.01
N ARG A 199 0.85 15.64 4.12
CA ARG A 199 0.99 16.95 4.79
C ARG A 199 1.86 17.87 3.94
N VAL A 200 1.47 19.14 3.79
CA VAL A 200 2.27 20.14 3.08
C VAL A 200 3.03 21.01 4.07
N VAL A 201 4.35 21.15 3.89
CA VAL A 201 5.23 21.92 4.78
C VAL A 201 6.05 22.92 3.98
N ALA A 202 5.91 24.21 4.31
CA ALA A 202 6.68 25.31 3.73
C ALA A 202 7.58 25.93 4.81
N SER A 203 8.88 26.01 4.56
CA SER A 203 9.87 26.43 5.55
C SER A 203 10.99 27.29 4.97
N GLY A 204 11.53 28.20 5.79
CA GLY A 204 12.76 28.93 5.47
C GLY A 204 12.64 29.84 4.24
N GLY A 205 11.55 30.61 4.13
CA GLY A 205 11.29 31.44 2.96
C GLY A 205 10.73 30.67 1.77
N ALA A 206 9.87 29.67 2.00
CA ALA A 206 9.24 28.90 0.92
C ALA A 206 7.90 29.52 0.45
N VAL A 207 7.43 29.12 -0.74
CA VAL A 207 6.17 29.62 -1.34
C VAL A 207 5.34 28.48 -1.93
N LEU A 208 4.05 28.42 -1.58
CA LEU A 208 3.03 27.68 -2.35
C LEU A 208 2.02 28.67 -2.93
N ARG A 209 1.89 28.72 -4.25
CA ARG A 209 1.09 29.71 -4.97
C ARG A 209 0.12 29.03 -5.95
N VAL A 210 -1.11 29.53 -6.01
CA VAL A 210 -2.11 29.24 -7.05
C VAL A 210 -2.73 30.57 -7.45
N SER A 211 -2.48 31.05 -8.67
CA SER A 211 -2.88 32.41 -9.04
C SER A 211 -3.37 32.58 -10.47
N GLY A 212 -4.36 33.44 -10.70
CA GLY A 212 -4.93 33.70 -12.03
C GLY A 212 -5.57 32.48 -12.69
N SER A 213 -5.78 31.38 -11.96
CA SER A 213 -6.24 30.10 -12.48
C SER A 213 -7.76 30.00 -12.53
N GLN A 214 -8.27 29.17 -13.43
CA GLN A 214 -9.70 28.88 -13.58
C GLN A 214 -10.05 27.58 -12.85
N VAL A 215 -11.06 27.60 -11.98
CA VAL A 215 -11.43 26.49 -11.09
C VAL A 215 -12.89 26.12 -11.32
N TYR A 216 -13.13 24.99 -11.99
CA TYR A 216 -14.46 24.46 -12.32
C TYR A 216 -14.61 23.04 -11.72
N ALA A 217 -14.67 22.96 -10.39
CA ALA A 217 -14.54 21.69 -9.68
C ALA A 217 -15.59 21.49 -8.57
N ALA A 218 -15.80 20.27 -8.10
CA ALA A 218 -16.65 20.05 -6.91
C ALA A 218 -16.00 20.62 -5.63
N HIS A 219 -14.66 20.64 -5.56
CA HIS A 219 -13.88 21.27 -4.50
C HIS A 219 -12.62 21.94 -5.07
N GLY A 220 -12.17 23.02 -4.44
CA GLY A 220 -10.94 23.73 -4.80
C GLY A 220 -9.67 23.02 -4.33
N LEU A 221 -8.86 23.72 -3.54
CA LEU A 221 -7.57 23.28 -3.03
C LEU A 221 -7.76 22.67 -1.62
N VAL A 222 -7.67 21.34 -1.51
CA VAL A 222 -8.00 20.60 -0.28
C VAL A 222 -6.74 20.04 0.39
N PHE A 223 -6.44 20.54 1.58
CA PHE A 223 -5.35 20.09 2.45
C PHE A 223 -5.92 19.16 3.54
N ASP A 224 -6.04 17.87 3.21
CA ASP A 224 -6.72 16.87 4.04
C ASP A 224 -5.86 16.46 5.25
N SER A 225 -4.58 16.17 5.02
CA SER A 225 -3.57 15.91 6.08
C SER A 225 -2.94 17.18 6.68
N GLY A 226 -3.37 18.35 6.22
CA GLY A 226 -3.01 19.66 6.78
C GLY A 226 -1.82 20.36 6.11
N VAL A 227 -1.61 21.60 6.54
CA VAL A 227 -0.59 22.53 6.04
C VAL A 227 0.17 23.18 7.20
N ALA A 228 1.48 23.34 7.04
CA ALA A 228 2.33 24.06 7.98
C ALA A 228 3.24 25.05 7.23
N ALA A 229 3.32 26.29 7.70
CA ALA A 229 4.22 27.32 7.17
C ALA A 229 5.09 27.93 8.28
N ASN A 230 6.39 28.09 8.03
CA ASN A 230 7.33 28.75 8.94
C ASN A 230 8.20 29.73 8.15
N ALA A 231 8.10 31.03 8.48
CA ALA A 231 8.66 32.14 7.70
C ALA A 231 8.40 32.01 6.17
N SER A 232 7.18 31.59 5.79
CA SER A 232 6.85 31.15 4.43
C SER A 232 5.45 31.59 4.00
N ALA A 233 5.15 31.57 2.69
CA ALA A 233 3.89 32.07 2.13
C ALA A 233 3.05 30.97 1.46
N VAL A 234 1.73 31.01 1.69
CA VAL A 234 0.72 30.25 0.94
C VAL A 234 -0.24 31.26 0.31
N VAL A 235 -0.43 31.20 -1.01
CA VAL A 235 -0.89 32.35 -1.82
C VAL A 235 -1.92 31.89 -2.85
N VAL A 236 -3.21 32.16 -2.63
CA VAL A 236 -4.33 31.72 -3.48
C VAL A 236 -5.05 32.95 -4.02
N ASN A 237 -4.58 33.47 -5.15
CA ASN A 237 -4.84 34.86 -5.55
C ASN A 237 -5.36 35.05 -6.99
N ASP A 238 -6.34 35.93 -7.17
CA ASP A 238 -6.83 36.36 -8.48
C ASP A 238 -7.44 35.22 -9.35
N ASN A 239 -7.87 34.10 -8.73
CA ASN A 239 -8.45 32.94 -9.40
C ASN A 239 -9.95 33.13 -9.70
N THR A 240 -10.48 32.49 -10.73
CA THR A 240 -11.88 32.61 -11.17
C THR A 240 -12.55 31.24 -11.36
N GLY A 241 -13.89 31.17 -11.33
CA GLY A 241 -14.61 29.94 -11.67
C GLY A 241 -15.84 29.66 -10.81
N VAL A 242 -16.22 28.39 -10.67
CA VAL A 242 -17.42 27.92 -9.97
C VAL A 242 -17.12 26.61 -9.24
N LEU A 243 -17.60 26.49 -8.00
CA LEU A 243 -17.53 25.27 -7.20
C LEU A 243 -18.92 24.72 -6.93
N THR A 244 -19.11 23.40 -7.10
CA THR A 244 -20.42 22.78 -6.80
C THR A 244 -20.58 22.36 -5.33
N ASP A 245 -19.48 22.31 -4.56
CA ASP A 245 -19.47 22.05 -3.12
C ASP A 245 -18.21 22.67 -2.46
N GLY A 246 -18.04 22.53 -1.15
CA GLY A 246 -16.81 22.91 -0.42
C GLY A 246 -16.45 24.40 -0.50
N ALA A 247 -15.16 24.68 -0.74
CA ALA A 247 -14.59 26.03 -0.86
C ALA A 247 -13.35 26.06 -1.78
N LEU A 248 -12.91 27.26 -2.18
CA LEU A 248 -11.69 27.47 -2.98
C LEU A 248 -10.43 26.98 -2.25
N LEU A 249 -10.33 27.24 -0.94
CA LEU A 249 -9.29 26.71 -0.08
C LEU A 249 -9.92 25.97 1.11
N VAL A 250 -9.56 24.71 1.32
CA VAL A 250 -10.10 23.84 2.38
C VAL A 250 -8.95 23.28 3.22
N LEU A 251 -8.98 23.56 4.52
CA LEU A 251 -7.98 23.17 5.50
C LEU A 251 -8.63 22.25 6.56
N ARG A 252 -8.62 20.94 6.33
CA ARG A 252 -9.26 19.93 7.22
C ARG A 252 -8.33 19.38 8.28
N GLY A 253 -7.05 19.22 7.95
CA GLY A 253 -6.03 18.73 8.85
C GLY A 253 -5.58 19.79 9.87
N SER A 254 -4.35 19.64 10.39
CA SER A 254 -3.69 20.71 11.13
C SER A 254 -3.35 21.87 10.19
N ALA A 255 -3.68 23.11 10.55
CA ALA A 255 -3.29 24.31 9.81
C ALA A 255 -2.52 25.26 10.75
N SER A 256 -1.22 25.41 10.54
CA SER A 256 -0.37 26.24 11.40
C SER A 256 0.60 27.12 10.62
N PHE A 257 0.67 28.40 11.01
CA PHE A 257 1.48 29.43 10.38
C PHE A 257 2.32 30.13 11.45
N ALA A 258 3.64 30.08 11.31
CA ALA A 258 4.60 30.53 12.30
C ALA A 258 5.63 31.54 11.74
N SER A 259 6.18 32.37 12.62
CA SER A 259 7.38 33.20 12.37
C SER A 259 7.27 34.14 11.15
N GLY A 260 6.22 34.95 11.08
CA GLY A 260 6.01 35.87 9.95
C GLY A 260 5.48 35.20 8.67
N SER A 261 4.86 34.02 8.78
CA SER A 261 4.23 33.36 7.63
C SER A 261 2.97 34.10 7.16
N TRP A 262 2.60 33.90 5.90
CA TRP A 262 1.46 34.57 5.28
C TRP A 262 0.55 33.58 4.55
N LEU A 263 -0.73 33.53 4.93
CA LEU A 263 -1.78 32.90 4.13
C LEU A 263 -2.57 34.01 3.42
N SER A 264 -2.34 34.17 2.12
CA SER A 264 -2.98 35.18 1.28
C SER A 264 -4.09 34.54 0.46
N VAL A 265 -5.32 35.03 0.60
CA VAL A 265 -6.48 34.68 -0.23
C VAL A 265 -7.09 35.99 -0.72
N ARG A 266 -6.61 36.53 -1.85
CA ARG A 266 -7.03 37.84 -2.35
C ARG A 266 -7.45 37.85 -3.83
N GLY A 267 -8.42 38.70 -4.19
CA GLY A 267 -8.80 38.95 -5.58
C GLY A 267 -9.58 37.83 -6.30
N ASN A 268 -9.95 36.75 -5.61
CA ASN A 268 -10.60 35.59 -6.25
C ASN A 268 -12.09 35.87 -6.52
N ASN A 269 -12.62 35.37 -7.63
CA ASN A 269 -14.04 35.46 -8.00
C ASN A 269 -14.60 34.06 -8.29
N ILE A 270 -15.15 33.42 -7.26
CA ILE A 270 -15.59 32.02 -7.30
C ILE A 270 -17.10 31.95 -7.03
N GLY A 271 -17.84 31.26 -7.88
CA GLY A 271 -19.20 30.79 -7.58
C GLY A 271 -19.17 29.69 -6.52
N GLY A 272 -18.95 30.05 -5.26
CA GLY A 272 -18.87 29.15 -4.11
C GLY A 272 -18.28 29.82 -2.86
N ARG A 273 -17.99 29.03 -1.82
CA ARG A 273 -17.28 29.51 -0.61
C ARG A 273 -15.79 29.73 -0.92
N LEU A 274 -15.16 30.68 -0.23
CA LEU A 274 -13.77 31.06 -0.49
C LEU A 274 -12.77 30.36 0.44
N LEU A 275 -13.10 30.21 1.73
CA LEU A 275 -12.22 29.56 2.71
C LEU A 275 -13.02 28.62 3.61
N SER A 276 -12.46 27.44 3.87
CA SER A 276 -12.92 26.52 4.91
C SER A 276 -11.74 26.17 5.80
N ALA A 277 -11.72 26.71 7.02
CA ALA A 277 -10.71 26.46 8.04
C ALA A 277 -11.11 25.27 8.94
N PRO A 278 -10.22 24.77 9.80
CA PRO A 278 -10.57 23.70 10.73
C PRO A 278 -11.74 24.11 11.66
N LEU A 279 -12.66 23.17 11.88
CA LEU A 279 -13.84 23.36 12.75
C LEU A 279 -13.46 23.12 14.22
N TYR A 280 -14.04 23.93 15.11
CA TYR A 280 -13.84 23.88 16.56
C TYR A 280 -14.05 22.45 17.12
N PRO A 281 -13.18 21.93 18.02
CA PRO A 281 -12.12 22.62 18.76
C PRO A 281 -10.78 22.75 18.01
N ARG A 282 -10.72 22.45 16.70
CA ARG A 282 -9.55 22.76 15.86
C ARG A 282 -9.70 24.14 15.23
N SER A 283 -8.57 24.74 14.89
CA SER A 283 -8.47 26.07 14.32
C SER A 283 -7.29 26.17 13.33
N ALA A 284 -7.23 27.25 12.57
CA ALA A 284 -6.03 27.66 11.86
C ALA A 284 -5.19 28.58 12.76
N ASP A 285 -4.05 28.08 13.24
CA ASP A 285 -3.19 28.75 14.22
C ASP A 285 -2.22 29.74 13.54
N LEU A 286 -2.30 31.01 13.94
CA LEU A 286 -1.48 32.12 13.41
C LEU A 286 -0.53 32.64 14.49
N ALA A 287 0.66 32.05 14.61
CA ALA A 287 1.72 32.48 15.51
C ALA A 287 2.61 33.52 14.82
N GLN A 288 2.55 34.79 15.24
CA GLN A 288 3.27 35.91 14.59
C GLN A 288 3.08 35.96 13.07
N SER A 289 1.92 35.52 12.57
CA SER A 289 1.66 35.26 11.15
C SER A 289 0.35 35.89 10.70
N THR A 290 0.24 36.16 9.40
CA THR A 290 -0.89 36.92 8.82
C THR A 290 -1.77 36.02 7.96
N LEU A 291 -3.09 36.08 8.18
CA LEU A 291 -4.10 35.61 7.24
C LEU A 291 -4.76 36.82 6.59
N THR A 292 -4.78 36.87 5.26
CA THR A 292 -5.40 37.96 4.48
C THR A 292 -6.53 37.40 3.63
N LEU A 293 -7.77 37.84 3.88
CA LEU A 293 -8.97 37.49 3.11
C LEU A 293 -9.56 38.78 2.51
N HIS A 294 -9.02 39.21 1.37
CA HIS A 294 -9.28 40.56 0.84
C HIS A 294 -9.68 40.63 -0.64
N GLY A 295 -10.76 41.33 -0.97
CA GLY A 295 -11.12 41.64 -2.36
C GLY A 295 -11.66 40.45 -3.13
N ASN A 296 -12.32 39.51 -2.45
CA ASN A 296 -12.83 38.28 -3.05
C ASN A 296 -14.36 38.36 -3.26
N ALA A 297 -14.84 37.79 -4.36
CA ALA A 297 -16.24 37.52 -4.62
C ALA A 297 -16.55 36.02 -4.47
N GLY A 298 -17.64 35.72 -3.75
CA GLY A 298 -18.13 34.39 -3.43
C GLY A 298 -19.65 34.26 -3.63
N THR A 299 -20.17 33.03 -3.63
CA THR A 299 -21.62 32.76 -3.59
C THR A 299 -21.96 31.62 -2.64
N GLY A 300 -23.15 31.66 -2.05
CA GLY A 300 -23.61 30.72 -1.03
C GLY A 300 -23.99 31.40 0.29
N PRO A 301 -24.15 30.63 1.38
CA PRO A 301 -24.63 31.16 2.66
C PRO A 301 -23.57 31.92 3.46
N VAL A 302 -22.29 31.60 3.27
CA VAL A 302 -21.15 32.19 3.99
C VAL A 302 -19.93 32.33 3.07
N VAL A 303 -19.08 33.32 3.32
CA VAL A 303 -17.76 33.47 2.67
C VAL A 303 -16.77 32.44 3.22
N MET A 304 -16.89 32.16 4.53
CA MET A 304 -15.95 31.34 5.29
C MET A 304 -16.68 30.40 6.26
N ASP A 305 -16.08 29.25 6.56
CA ASP A 305 -16.37 28.48 7.77
C ASP A 305 -15.08 27.97 8.45
N GLY A 306 -15.21 27.35 9.62
CA GLY A 306 -14.09 27.02 10.50
C GLY A 306 -13.74 28.13 11.49
N THR A 307 -12.60 28.01 12.17
CA THR A 307 -12.12 28.99 13.15
C THR A 307 -10.64 29.36 12.96
N VAL A 308 -10.29 30.59 13.29
CA VAL A 308 -8.91 31.13 13.23
C VAL A 308 -8.48 31.59 14.61
N THR A 309 -7.26 31.24 15.01
CA THR A 309 -6.68 31.51 16.32
C THR A 309 -5.41 32.34 16.18
N LEU A 310 -5.37 33.52 16.84
CA LEU A 310 -4.16 34.31 16.94
C LEU A 310 -3.33 33.79 18.12
N VAL A 311 -2.14 33.25 17.84
CA VAL A 311 -1.32 32.56 18.84
C VAL A 311 -0.20 33.49 19.31
N GLY A 312 -0.42 34.12 20.47
CA GLY A 312 0.49 35.11 21.03
C GLY A 312 0.43 36.47 20.30
N ALA A 313 1.33 37.38 20.68
CA ALA A 313 1.38 38.71 20.10
C ALA A 313 1.88 38.70 18.64
N GLY A 314 1.27 39.53 17.79
CA GLY A 314 1.72 39.75 16.41
C GLY A 314 1.08 38.84 15.34
N GLY A 315 0.18 37.93 15.72
CA GLY A 315 -0.72 37.30 14.75
C GLY A 315 -1.72 38.33 14.18
N LYS A 316 -2.08 38.21 12.90
CA LYS A 316 -3.05 39.11 12.24
C LYS A 316 -4.05 38.31 11.40
N PHE A 317 -5.32 38.66 11.46
CA PHE A 317 -6.33 38.24 10.49
C PHE A 317 -6.95 39.49 9.87
N VAL A 318 -6.67 39.73 8.59
CA VAL A 318 -7.04 40.93 7.85
C VAL A 318 -8.13 40.61 6.85
N VAL A 319 -9.24 41.34 6.89
CA VAL A 319 -10.46 41.03 6.13
C VAL A 319 -10.97 42.29 5.44
N GLY A 320 -11.31 42.23 4.15
CA GLY A 320 -11.84 43.41 3.46
C GLY A 320 -12.41 43.13 2.07
N CYS A 321 -13.24 44.04 1.57
CA CYS A 321 -13.76 44.01 0.19
C CYS A 321 -14.35 42.67 -0.25
N LEU A 322 -15.10 42.03 0.63
CA LEU A 322 -15.76 40.77 0.35
C LEU A 322 -17.10 41.04 -0.34
N THR A 323 -17.39 40.27 -1.38
CA THR A 323 -18.68 40.27 -2.06
C THR A 323 -19.28 38.88 -1.94
N LEU A 324 -20.53 38.77 -1.48
CA LEU A 324 -21.25 37.50 -1.32
C LEU A 324 -22.60 37.60 -2.00
N ASN A 325 -22.89 36.71 -2.97
CA ASN A 325 -24.12 36.74 -3.77
C ASN A 325 -24.34 38.12 -4.43
N GLU A 326 -23.30 38.61 -5.13
CA GLU A 326 -23.25 39.92 -5.83
C GLU A 326 -23.34 41.17 -4.92
N ARG A 327 -23.64 41.02 -3.62
CA ARG A 327 -23.64 42.11 -2.63
C ARG A 327 -22.27 42.28 -1.98
N THR A 328 -21.68 43.47 -2.10
CA THR A 328 -20.50 43.86 -1.31
C THR A 328 -20.88 43.94 0.17
N LEU A 329 -20.13 43.24 1.02
CA LEU A 329 -20.36 43.12 2.45
C LEU A 329 -19.71 44.29 3.22
N GLN A 330 -20.45 44.85 4.18
CA GLN A 330 -19.93 45.81 5.15
C GLN A 330 -19.19 45.09 6.30
N PRO A 331 -18.26 45.74 7.02
CA PRO A 331 -17.51 45.12 8.12
C PRO A 331 -18.37 44.48 9.23
N MET A 332 -19.57 45.02 9.50
CA MET A 332 -20.51 44.44 10.46
C MET A 332 -21.11 43.11 9.97
N GLU A 333 -21.20 42.91 8.65
CA GLU A 333 -21.76 41.72 8.01
C GLU A 333 -20.73 40.58 7.88
N TYR A 334 -19.44 40.83 8.14
CA TYR A 334 -18.39 39.80 8.04
C TYR A 334 -18.64 38.64 9.03
N ARG A 335 -19.13 38.93 10.24
CA ARG A 335 -19.47 37.89 11.23
C ARG A 335 -20.66 37.02 10.77
N SER A 336 -21.69 37.61 10.16
CA SER A 336 -22.81 36.85 9.57
C SER A 336 -22.42 36.11 8.29
N ALA A 337 -21.38 36.55 7.58
CA ALA A 337 -20.76 35.83 6.47
C ALA A 337 -19.81 34.69 6.89
N GLY A 338 -19.86 34.26 8.16
CA GLY A 338 -19.14 33.10 8.69
C GLY A 338 -17.70 33.35 9.14
N ILE A 339 -17.26 34.61 9.19
CA ILE A 339 -15.90 34.96 9.63
C ILE A 339 -15.87 35.03 11.16
N ILE A 340 -15.34 33.98 11.79
CA ILE A 340 -15.25 33.84 13.25
C ILE A 340 -13.78 33.83 13.71
N GLY A 341 -13.50 34.73 14.66
CA GLY A 341 -12.18 35.01 15.22
C GLY A 341 -12.08 36.48 15.63
N GLU A 342 -10.88 36.89 16.04
CA GLU A 342 -10.49 38.30 16.08
C GLU A 342 -9.91 38.69 14.71
N PHE A 343 -10.44 39.74 14.08
CA PHE A 343 -10.02 40.19 12.76
C PHE A 343 -10.02 41.73 12.65
N HIS A 344 -9.14 42.23 11.79
CA HIS A 344 -9.03 43.65 11.45
C HIS A 344 -9.72 43.93 10.09
N PRO A 345 -10.79 44.74 10.06
CA PRO A 345 -11.48 45.08 8.82
C PRO A 345 -10.77 46.22 8.06
N VAL A 346 -10.37 45.96 6.81
CA VAL A 346 -9.75 46.95 5.90
C VAL A 346 -10.76 47.40 4.85
N ALA A 347 -10.85 48.72 4.63
CA ALA A 347 -11.79 49.32 3.69
C ALA A 347 -11.26 49.34 2.24
N CYS A 348 -12.18 49.42 1.27
CA CYS A 348 -11.82 49.28 -0.14
C CYS A 348 -11.10 50.50 -0.72
N GLY A 349 -10.12 50.22 -1.57
CA GLY A 349 -9.20 51.22 -2.11
C GLY A 349 -8.08 51.65 -1.14
N VAL A 350 -8.12 51.24 0.13
CA VAL A 350 -7.11 51.62 1.12
C VAL A 350 -5.76 50.94 0.86
N CYS A 351 -4.71 51.67 1.20
CA CYS A 351 -3.31 51.30 0.99
C CYS A 351 -2.77 50.52 2.20
N ASP A 352 -3.11 49.24 2.30
CA ASP A 352 -2.69 48.39 3.42
C ASP A 352 -1.54 47.44 3.04
N ALA A 353 -0.54 47.35 3.92
CA ALA A 353 0.66 46.54 3.74
C ALA A 353 0.40 45.04 3.98
N ASP A 354 -0.37 44.69 5.01
CA ASP A 354 -0.70 43.30 5.36
C ASP A 354 -1.71 42.70 4.36
N VAL A 355 -2.43 43.54 3.62
CA VAL A 355 -3.25 43.12 2.47
C VAL A 355 -2.42 42.76 1.24
N ARG A 356 -1.38 43.54 0.93
CA ARG A 356 -0.70 43.50 -0.38
C ARG A 356 0.65 42.81 -0.40
N CYS A 357 1.37 42.81 0.71
CA CYS A 357 2.81 42.56 0.74
C CYS A 357 3.18 41.48 1.75
N PHE A 358 4.08 40.57 1.38
CA PHE A 358 4.69 39.65 2.32
C PHE A 358 5.63 40.42 3.27
N ALA A 359 5.16 40.68 4.49
CA ALA A 359 5.81 41.59 5.42
C ALA A 359 7.30 41.28 5.66
N ALA A 360 7.66 40.00 5.82
CA ALA A 360 9.03 39.57 6.15
C ALA A 360 10.07 39.86 5.04
N ALA A 361 9.64 40.10 3.79
CA ALA A 361 10.54 40.48 2.69
C ALA A 361 10.12 41.81 2.02
N THR A 362 9.38 42.67 2.75
CA THR A 362 8.98 44.01 2.28
C THR A 362 9.79 45.10 2.98
N ARG A 363 10.41 45.99 2.20
CA ARG A 363 11.24 47.11 2.72
C ARG A 363 10.43 48.38 2.93
N ALA A 364 9.46 48.65 2.05
CA ALA A 364 8.53 49.78 2.14
C ALA A 364 7.30 49.53 1.26
N VAL A 365 6.21 50.26 1.49
CA VAL A 365 5.08 50.36 0.55
C VAL A 365 5.14 51.73 -0.14
N SER A 366 4.93 51.76 -1.47
CA SER A 366 4.91 53.01 -2.24
C SER A 366 3.58 53.76 -2.09
N VAL A 367 3.59 55.06 -2.41
CA VAL A 367 2.37 55.89 -2.45
C VAL A 367 1.30 55.32 -3.40
N SER A 368 1.72 54.60 -4.44
CA SER A 368 0.86 53.86 -5.38
C SER A 368 0.44 52.46 -4.90
N CYS A 369 0.68 52.13 -3.63
CA CYS A 369 0.32 50.85 -3.00
C CYS A 369 0.95 49.62 -3.69
N GLY A 370 2.17 49.79 -4.21
CA GLY A 370 3.05 48.70 -4.65
C GLY A 370 4.09 48.38 -3.57
N CYS A 371 4.37 47.10 -3.37
CA CYS A 371 5.37 46.66 -2.41
C CYS A 371 6.78 46.91 -2.97
N ARG A 372 7.66 47.56 -2.21
CA ARG A 372 9.09 47.67 -2.51
C ARG A 372 9.83 46.65 -1.66
N CYS A 373 10.37 45.63 -2.31
CA CYS A 373 10.91 44.47 -1.63
C CYS A 373 12.22 44.74 -0.88
N ALA A 374 12.46 43.92 0.15
CA ALA A 374 13.75 43.75 0.76
C ALA A 374 14.66 42.88 -0.13
N GLU A 375 15.88 42.64 0.31
CA GLU A 375 16.77 41.70 -0.38
C GLU A 375 16.22 40.28 -0.24
N GLY A 376 16.20 39.51 -1.33
CA GLY A 376 15.53 38.21 -1.39
C GLY A 376 14.00 38.23 -1.51
N GLY A 377 13.35 39.41 -1.63
CA GLY A 377 11.92 39.53 -1.93
C GLY A 377 11.66 39.77 -3.41
N TYR A 378 10.70 39.04 -4.00
CA TYR A 378 10.46 38.99 -5.45
C TYR A 378 9.00 39.25 -5.85
N GLY A 379 8.82 39.78 -7.07
CA GLY A 379 7.50 40.05 -7.65
C GLY A 379 6.76 41.23 -7.02
N ARG A 380 5.46 41.37 -7.33
CA ARG A 380 4.62 42.48 -6.86
C ARG A 380 4.27 42.39 -5.37
N ASP A 381 4.22 41.16 -4.85
CA ASP A 381 3.78 40.84 -3.48
C ASP A 381 4.99 40.63 -2.54
N CYS A 382 6.22 40.80 -3.05
CA CYS A 382 7.50 40.56 -2.36
C CYS A 382 7.65 39.17 -1.72
N LEU A 383 7.31 38.13 -2.47
CA LEU A 383 7.43 36.73 -2.03
C LEU A 383 8.90 36.31 -1.87
N PRO A 384 9.26 35.43 -0.90
CA PRO A 384 10.66 35.09 -0.60
C PRO A 384 11.34 34.18 -1.63
N VAL A 385 10.63 33.77 -2.69
CA VAL A 385 11.14 32.90 -3.77
C VAL A 385 10.92 33.58 -5.11
N TYR A 386 11.95 33.58 -5.96
CA TYR A 386 11.80 33.96 -7.35
C TYR A 386 11.04 32.85 -8.11
N LEU A 387 9.81 33.16 -8.49
CA LEU A 387 8.99 32.30 -9.35
C LEU A 387 9.13 32.82 -10.80
N PRO A 388 9.88 32.15 -11.69
CA PRO A 388 10.03 32.60 -13.07
C PRO A 388 8.68 32.50 -13.81
N ARG A 389 8.42 33.48 -14.67
CA ARG A 389 7.43 33.31 -15.74
C ARG A 389 8.10 32.56 -16.89
N VAL A 390 7.42 31.58 -17.46
CA VAL A 390 7.98 30.64 -18.44
C VAL A 390 7.04 30.60 -19.64
N ASP A 391 7.53 31.05 -20.80
CA ASP A 391 6.75 31.20 -22.03
C ASP A 391 7.02 29.99 -22.97
N GLY A 392 6.56 28.80 -22.55
CA GLY A 392 6.72 27.53 -23.26
C GLY A 392 8.17 27.05 -23.42
N CYS A 393 8.39 26.06 -24.30
CA CYS A 393 9.74 25.64 -24.72
C CYS A 393 10.25 26.33 -26.00
N SER A 394 9.41 27.12 -26.67
CA SER A 394 9.70 27.58 -28.05
C SER A 394 10.70 28.75 -28.11
N ARG A 395 11.20 29.23 -26.95
CA ARG A 395 12.31 30.20 -26.87
C ARG A 395 13.28 29.89 -25.74
N THR A 396 14.50 29.53 -26.13
CA THR A 396 15.72 29.81 -25.37
C THR A 396 16.69 30.60 -26.27
N PRO A 397 17.69 31.31 -25.72
CA PRO A 397 17.96 31.57 -24.30
C PRO A 397 18.03 33.08 -23.94
N GLU A 398 18.04 33.39 -22.65
CA GLU A 398 19.05 34.28 -22.09
C GLU A 398 19.38 33.87 -20.64
N LYS A 399 20.65 33.93 -20.24
CA LYS A 399 21.08 33.62 -18.86
C LYS A 399 20.95 34.86 -17.97
N PRO A 400 20.25 34.80 -16.83
CA PRO A 400 20.58 35.67 -15.70
C PRO A 400 21.91 35.18 -15.11
N LEU A 401 22.98 35.95 -15.30
CA LEU A 401 24.24 35.70 -14.59
C LEU A 401 24.12 36.16 -13.12
N LEU A 402 24.64 35.36 -12.20
CA LEU A 402 24.66 35.68 -10.77
C LEU A 402 25.78 36.68 -10.45
N SER A 403 25.36 37.90 -10.09
CA SER A 403 25.98 38.82 -9.13
C SER A 403 27.49 39.11 -9.18
N HIS A 404 27.84 40.39 -9.34
CA HIS A 404 28.85 41.05 -8.48
C HIS A 404 28.59 42.56 -8.38
N THR A 405 28.90 43.16 -7.23
CA THR A 405 28.55 44.55 -6.86
C THR A 405 29.80 45.42 -6.68
N VAL A 406 29.94 46.49 -7.47
CA VAL A 406 30.83 47.64 -7.20
C VAL A 406 30.16 48.94 -7.68
N THR A 407 30.39 50.04 -6.99
CA THR A 407 29.83 51.39 -7.25
C THR A 407 30.76 52.29 -8.06
N LEU A 408 30.24 53.12 -8.99
CA LEU A 408 30.32 54.59 -8.95
C LEU A 408 29.68 55.31 -10.17
N THR A 409 29.38 56.60 -9.93
CA THR A 409 28.97 57.75 -10.79
C THR A 409 28.97 57.70 -12.34
N GLU A 410 27.99 58.42 -12.89
CA GLU A 410 27.98 59.27 -14.12
C GLU A 410 28.98 59.00 -15.27
N THR A 411 28.58 58.97 -16.55
CA THR A 411 28.05 60.17 -17.24
C THR A 411 27.19 59.89 -18.49
N HIS A 412 26.56 60.97 -18.97
CA HIS A 412 25.73 61.19 -20.17
C HIS A 412 26.09 60.52 -21.53
N SER A 413 25.07 60.50 -22.40
CA SER A 413 25.10 60.61 -23.88
C SER A 413 25.49 59.37 -24.73
N LEU A 414 25.08 59.21 -26.00
CA LEU A 414 23.93 59.73 -26.77
C LEU A 414 23.67 58.80 -27.98
N THR A 415 22.45 58.85 -28.54
CA THR A 415 22.05 58.36 -29.89
C THR A 415 22.80 59.12 -31.02
N PRO A 416 22.79 58.72 -32.33
CA PRO A 416 21.72 57.99 -33.05
C PRO A 416 22.12 57.04 -34.24
N THR A 417 21.06 56.53 -34.92
CA THR A 417 20.90 56.31 -36.39
C THR A 417 21.57 55.17 -37.19
N TRP A 418 20.70 54.24 -37.66
CA TRP A 418 20.38 53.96 -39.07
C TRP A 418 21.51 53.69 -40.10
N THR A 419 21.43 52.53 -40.76
CA THR A 419 20.75 52.41 -42.08
C THR A 419 20.50 50.92 -42.43
N ALA A 420 19.76 50.65 -43.51
CA ALA A 420 19.45 49.30 -44.00
C ALA A 420 19.80 49.16 -45.49
N SER A 421 19.98 47.92 -45.98
CA SER A 421 19.16 47.33 -47.07
C SER A 421 19.86 46.28 -47.97
N LEU A 422 19.02 45.48 -48.65
CA LEU A 422 19.17 44.90 -50.00
C LEU A 422 20.13 43.71 -50.30
N SER A 423 19.47 42.57 -50.60
CA SER A 423 19.65 41.73 -51.82
C SER A 423 20.88 40.79 -51.97
N ALA A 424 20.87 39.72 -52.78
CA ALA A 424 19.84 38.80 -53.31
C ALA A 424 20.51 37.65 -54.13
N MET A 425 19.72 36.68 -54.64
CA MET A 425 20.09 35.69 -55.70
C MET A 425 21.11 34.61 -55.25
N ARG A 426 21.15 33.33 -55.72
CA ARG A 426 20.47 32.48 -56.75
C ARG A 426 20.29 31.03 -56.17
N TYR A 427 19.69 29.98 -56.76
CA TYR A 427 18.94 29.72 -58.03
C TYR A 427 18.05 28.45 -57.90
N SER A 428 17.62 27.84 -59.01
CA SER A 428 16.93 26.51 -59.12
C SER A 428 17.30 25.89 -60.51
N PRO A 429 16.54 25.02 -61.25
CA PRO A 429 15.25 24.29 -61.04
C PRO A 429 15.53 22.79 -60.73
N THR A 430 14.76 21.71 -60.98
CA THR A 430 13.55 21.28 -61.76
C THR A 430 12.91 20.08 -61.03
N GLN A 431 11.69 19.54 -61.20
CA GLN A 431 10.33 19.82 -61.75
C GLN A 431 9.39 18.74 -61.09
N TYR A 432 8.08 18.54 -61.26
CA TYR A 432 7.08 18.68 -62.35
C TYR A 432 5.66 18.84 -61.74
N GLY A 433 4.64 19.22 -62.52
CA GLY A 433 3.21 19.28 -62.15
C GLY A 433 2.37 19.68 -63.38
N PRO A 434 1.12 20.21 -63.27
CA PRO A 434 0.19 20.26 -62.12
C PRO A 434 -1.30 19.99 -62.50
N THR A 435 -2.23 20.01 -61.53
CA THR A 435 -3.62 20.55 -61.65
C THR A 435 -4.10 20.84 -60.20
N GLU A 436 -4.31 22.06 -59.71
CA GLU A 436 -5.31 23.11 -60.06
C GLU A 436 -6.78 22.69 -59.82
N THR A 437 -7.68 23.45 -59.17
CA THR A 437 -7.69 24.82 -58.55
C THR A 437 -8.49 24.76 -57.20
N LEU A 438 -8.82 25.81 -56.42
CA LEU A 438 -8.83 27.28 -56.55
C LEU A 438 -8.80 27.96 -55.14
N GLN A 439 -8.25 29.17 -55.01
CA GLN A 439 -8.25 29.98 -53.77
C GLN A 439 -9.34 31.07 -53.77
N VAL A 440 -9.71 31.57 -52.58
CA VAL A 440 -10.08 32.99 -52.37
C VAL A 440 -9.40 33.48 -51.08
N THR A 441 -8.97 34.74 -51.07
CA THR A 441 -8.20 35.38 -50.00
C THR A 441 -8.95 36.64 -49.51
N GLU A 442 -8.74 37.00 -48.23
CA GLU A 442 -8.45 38.36 -47.69
C GLU A 442 -9.08 38.60 -46.31
N THR A 443 -8.74 39.60 -45.47
CA THR A 443 -7.49 40.32 -45.07
C THR A 443 -7.94 41.35 -43.98
N ALA A 444 -7.03 41.91 -43.17
CA ALA A 444 -7.19 43.12 -42.33
C ALA A 444 -7.91 42.99 -40.95
N ALA A 445 -7.76 44.03 -40.11
CA ALA A 445 -7.69 43.90 -38.66
C ALA A 445 -8.45 44.97 -37.82
N LEU A 446 -8.74 44.60 -36.56
CA LEU A 446 -8.87 45.41 -35.33
C LEU A 446 -9.89 46.57 -35.22
N SER A 447 -10.85 46.36 -34.30
CA SER A 447 -11.36 47.33 -33.29
C SER A 447 -12.30 48.49 -33.70
N PRO A 448 -13.14 49.03 -32.77
CA PRO A 448 -13.72 48.43 -31.55
C PRO A 448 -15.24 48.74 -31.36
N THR A 449 -15.79 48.35 -30.20
CA THR A 449 -17.01 48.90 -29.56
C THR A 449 -18.38 48.56 -30.16
N ARG A 450 -19.05 47.55 -29.58
CA ARG A 450 -20.50 47.60 -29.32
C ARG A 450 -20.91 46.70 -28.15
N THR A 451 -21.73 47.21 -27.25
CA THR A 451 -22.34 46.47 -26.13
C THR A 451 -23.49 45.58 -26.62
N PRO A 452 -23.50 44.27 -26.32
CA PRO A 452 -24.64 43.40 -26.62
C PRO A 452 -25.56 43.26 -25.40
N THR A 453 -26.68 43.98 -25.38
CA THR A 453 -27.79 43.70 -24.45
C THR A 453 -28.53 42.45 -24.94
N ALA A 454 -28.07 41.27 -24.53
CA ALA A 454 -28.62 39.99 -24.98
C ALA A 454 -29.90 39.62 -24.21
N SER A 455 -31.06 39.74 -24.87
CA SER A 455 -32.36 39.27 -24.35
C SER A 455 -32.43 37.73 -24.34
N VAL A 456 -32.77 37.13 -23.20
CA VAL A 456 -32.86 35.67 -23.05
C VAL A 456 -34.17 35.13 -23.62
N SER A 457 -34.10 34.28 -24.65
CA SER A 457 -35.25 33.49 -25.12
C SER A 457 -34.87 32.18 -25.82
N SER A 458 -34.16 31.29 -25.12
CA SER A 458 -33.96 29.89 -25.57
C SER A 458 -33.78 28.95 -24.38
N THR A 459 -34.81 28.17 -24.05
CA THR A 459 -34.70 27.06 -23.09
C THR A 459 -33.98 25.87 -23.75
N PRO A 460 -32.91 25.32 -23.14
CA PRO A 460 -32.31 24.08 -23.64
C PRO A 460 -33.27 22.90 -23.43
N ARG A 461 -33.34 21.98 -24.40
CA ARG A 461 -34.13 20.76 -24.26
C ARG A 461 -33.49 19.84 -23.23
N TRP A 462 -34.28 19.31 -22.28
CA TRP A 462 -33.78 18.43 -21.21
C TRP A 462 -33.16 17.11 -21.70
N SER A 463 -33.41 16.73 -22.98
CA SER A 463 -32.81 15.57 -23.65
C SER A 463 -31.29 15.49 -23.58
N ASP A 464 -30.61 16.63 -23.48
CA ASP A 464 -29.16 16.73 -23.56
C ASP A 464 -28.47 16.89 -22.18
N VAL A 465 -29.26 16.97 -21.11
CA VAL A 465 -28.78 17.13 -19.73
C VAL A 465 -28.39 15.78 -19.14
N ALA A 466 -27.22 15.68 -18.50
CA ALA A 466 -26.76 14.45 -17.86
C ALA A 466 -27.68 14.01 -16.70
N CYS A 467 -27.87 12.70 -16.54
CA CYS A 467 -28.68 12.16 -15.45
C CYS A 467 -27.98 12.33 -14.07
N PRO A 468 -28.72 12.68 -12.99
CA PRO A 468 -28.14 12.89 -11.67
C PRO A 468 -27.85 11.59 -10.91
N THR A 469 -26.89 11.65 -9.99
CA THR A 469 -26.68 10.64 -8.94
C THR A 469 -27.89 10.60 -8.00
N LEU A 470 -28.31 9.41 -7.57
CA LEU A 470 -29.38 9.22 -6.59
C LEU A 470 -28.81 9.32 -5.17
N ALA A 471 -29.32 10.24 -4.37
CA ALA A 471 -29.02 10.27 -2.94
C ALA A 471 -29.95 9.27 -2.22
N VAL A 472 -29.34 8.29 -1.55
CA VAL A 472 -29.99 7.15 -0.91
C VAL A 472 -29.86 7.28 0.60
N THR A 473 -30.98 7.28 1.33
CA THR A 473 -31.02 7.44 2.79
C THR A 473 -31.91 6.37 3.45
N THR A 474 -31.79 6.20 4.76
CA THR A 474 -32.55 5.21 5.53
C THR A 474 -33.22 5.87 6.73
N THR A 475 -34.41 5.39 7.12
CA THR A 475 -35.19 6.01 8.21
C THR A 475 -34.55 5.93 9.60
N THR A 476 -33.54 5.09 9.77
CA THR A 476 -32.85 4.84 11.06
C THR A 476 -31.48 5.49 11.19
N ALA A 477 -30.87 5.96 10.10
CA ALA A 477 -29.50 6.50 10.12
C ALA A 477 -29.30 7.72 9.19
N ALA A 478 -28.74 8.80 9.74
CA ALA A 478 -28.39 10.03 9.03
C ALA A 478 -27.17 9.90 8.07
N GLY A 479 -26.88 8.69 7.58
CA GLY A 479 -25.69 8.34 6.80
C GLY A 479 -25.90 7.26 5.73
N GLY A 480 -27.15 6.92 5.39
CA GLY A 480 -27.47 6.09 4.21
C GLY A 480 -27.16 4.60 4.28
N GLY A 481 -26.67 4.09 5.42
CA GLY A 481 -26.44 2.66 5.64
C GLY A 481 -27.65 1.91 6.21
N LEU A 482 -27.61 0.57 6.10
CA LEU A 482 -28.41 -0.38 6.87
C LEU A 482 -27.48 -1.25 7.72
N THR A 483 -27.98 -1.86 8.80
CA THR A 483 -27.28 -2.94 9.52
C THR A 483 -27.89 -4.30 9.23
N GLN A 484 -27.12 -5.36 9.46
CA GLN A 484 -27.62 -6.74 9.47
C GLN A 484 -28.84 -6.92 10.42
N ASN A 485 -28.92 -6.17 11.51
CA ASN A 485 -30.03 -6.24 12.48
C ASN A 485 -31.31 -5.52 12.03
N ASP A 486 -31.21 -4.44 11.25
CA ASP A 486 -32.37 -3.80 10.61
C ASP A 486 -33.12 -4.82 9.74
N ILE A 487 -32.37 -5.59 8.94
CA ILE A 487 -32.91 -6.59 8.01
C ILE A 487 -33.44 -7.83 8.75
N ARG A 488 -32.79 -8.25 9.84
CA ARG A 488 -33.28 -9.36 10.69
C ARG A 488 -34.56 -9.01 11.46
N GLY A 489 -34.91 -7.73 11.58
CA GLY A 489 -36.10 -7.23 12.29
C GLY A 489 -35.89 -7.12 13.79
N GLY A 490 -34.82 -6.42 14.21
CA GLY A 490 -34.40 -6.24 15.60
C GLY A 490 -35.34 -5.41 16.49
N GLY A 491 -36.56 -5.89 16.73
CA GLY A 491 -37.45 -5.40 17.79
C GLY A 491 -38.25 -4.11 17.51
N SER A 492 -37.91 -3.34 16.49
CA SER A 492 -38.71 -2.18 16.06
C SER A 492 -40.06 -2.63 15.47
N ALA A 493 -41.16 -2.01 15.92
CA ALA A 493 -42.49 -2.18 15.32
C ALA A 493 -42.68 -1.37 14.02
N VAL A 494 -41.75 -0.46 13.69
CA VAL A 494 -41.78 0.34 12.45
C VAL A 494 -40.79 -0.27 11.45
N PRO A 495 -41.22 -0.67 10.24
CA PRO A 495 -40.32 -1.20 9.22
C PRO A 495 -39.40 -0.11 8.69
N THR A 496 -38.08 -0.37 8.70
CA THR A 496 -37.07 0.52 8.13
C THR A 496 -37.38 0.77 6.65
N ARG A 497 -37.37 2.04 6.22
CA ARG A 497 -37.57 2.42 4.81
C ARG A 497 -36.28 2.92 4.19
N LEU A 498 -36.11 2.54 2.93
CA LEU A 498 -35.05 2.96 2.03
C LEU A 498 -35.60 4.10 1.18
N MET A 499 -35.05 5.31 1.33
CA MET A 499 -35.49 6.52 0.64
C MET A 499 -34.52 6.82 -0.51
N VAL A 500 -35.07 7.01 -1.71
CA VAL A 500 -34.30 7.36 -2.92
C VAL A 500 -34.77 8.72 -3.41
N THR A 501 -33.84 9.67 -3.43
CA THR A 501 -34.14 11.09 -3.63
C THR A 501 -33.47 11.62 -4.90
N LEU A 502 -34.24 12.38 -5.69
CA LEU A 502 -33.72 13.16 -6.81
C LEU A 502 -33.33 14.57 -6.34
N PRO A 503 -32.14 15.09 -6.72
CA PRO A 503 -31.78 16.47 -6.46
C PRO A 503 -32.63 17.43 -7.31
N PRO A 504 -33.02 18.62 -6.80
CA PRO A 504 -33.62 19.67 -7.62
C PRO A 504 -32.70 20.04 -8.81
N PRO A 505 -33.25 20.36 -10.00
CA PRO A 505 -34.67 20.54 -10.32
C PRO A 505 -35.41 19.24 -10.73
N PHE A 506 -34.72 18.10 -10.76
CA PHE A 506 -35.25 16.85 -11.30
C PHE A 506 -36.45 16.31 -10.50
N ARG A 507 -37.36 15.62 -11.19
CA ARG A 507 -38.59 15.04 -10.62
C ARG A 507 -38.87 13.68 -11.24
N TRP A 508 -39.45 12.78 -10.47
CA TRP A 508 -39.92 11.50 -10.97
C TRP A 508 -41.08 11.69 -11.95
N ALA A 509 -41.07 10.95 -13.06
CA ALA A 509 -42.18 10.90 -14.02
C ALA A 509 -43.48 10.52 -13.29
N ARG A 510 -44.61 11.13 -13.68
CA ARG A 510 -45.89 10.98 -12.96
C ARG A 510 -46.55 9.63 -13.25
N ASP A 511 -46.56 9.23 -14.51
CA ASP A 511 -47.52 8.25 -15.04
C ASP A 511 -46.92 6.84 -15.26
N LEU A 512 -45.65 6.63 -14.88
CA LEU A 512 -44.98 5.33 -14.97
C LEU A 512 -45.01 4.55 -13.63
N GLN A 513 -45.04 3.21 -13.74
CA GLN A 513 -44.68 2.31 -12.65
C GLN A 513 -43.16 2.33 -12.45
N LEU A 514 -42.66 3.35 -11.74
CA LEU A 514 -41.23 3.65 -11.57
C LEU A 514 -40.38 2.46 -11.09
N GLY A 515 -40.96 1.53 -10.32
CA GLY A 515 -40.30 0.30 -9.86
C GLY A 515 -39.80 -0.60 -11.00
N VAL A 516 -40.41 -0.58 -12.19
CA VAL A 516 -39.95 -1.36 -13.36
C VAL A 516 -38.62 -0.83 -13.91
N HIS A 517 -38.31 0.45 -13.66
CA HIS A 517 -37.07 1.10 -14.05
C HIS A 517 -36.06 1.24 -12.91
N LEU A 518 -36.27 0.53 -11.79
CA LEU A 518 -35.38 0.52 -10.62
C LEU A 518 -34.84 -0.90 -10.42
N SER A 519 -33.52 -1.05 -10.45
CA SER A 519 -32.84 -2.34 -10.33
C SER A 519 -31.71 -2.27 -9.31
N PHE A 520 -31.50 -3.36 -8.58
CA PHE A 520 -30.40 -3.50 -7.62
C PHE A 520 -29.25 -4.27 -8.26
N MET A 521 -28.02 -3.76 -8.12
CA MET A 521 -26.81 -4.43 -8.59
C MET A 521 -25.76 -4.49 -7.46
N PRO A 522 -25.14 -5.64 -7.19
CA PRO A 522 -24.12 -5.74 -6.15
C PRO A 522 -22.81 -5.07 -6.62
N VAL A 523 -22.21 -4.25 -5.77
CA VAL A 523 -20.90 -3.61 -6.01
C VAL A 523 -19.76 -4.47 -5.45
N SER A 524 -20.01 -5.12 -4.32
CA SER A 524 -19.18 -6.17 -3.73
C SER A 524 -19.57 -7.56 -4.23
N THR A 525 -18.69 -8.57 -4.08
CA THR A 525 -19.01 -9.98 -4.40
C THR A 525 -20.26 -10.45 -3.65
N ALA A 526 -21.35 -10.71 -4.39
CA ALA A 526 -22.67 -10.99 -3.81
C ALA A 526 -22.65 -12.22 -2.89
N GLN A 527 -23.11 -12.06 -1.66
CA GLN A 527 -23.05 -13.13 -0.66
C GLN A 527 -24.28 -14.06 -0.77
N PRO A 528 -24.13 -15.41 -0.71
CA PRO A 528 -25.24 -16.34 -0.92
C PRO A 528 -26.40 -16.27 0.09
N ARG A 529 -26.20 -15.62 1.25
CA ARG A 529 -27.27 -15.28 2.22
C ARG A 529 -27.41 -13.75 2.44
N GLY A 530 -26.70 -12.96 1.64
CA GLY A 530 -26.83 -11.51 1.49
C GLY A 530 -27.75 -11.17 0.30
N PHE A 531 -27.36 -10.17 -0.50
CA PHE A 531 -28.06 -9.79 -1.73
C PHE A 531 -28.06 -10.89 -2.80
N GLY A 532 -27.07 -11.78 -2.82
CA GLY A 532 -27.07 -12.96 -3.69
C GLY A 532 -28.06 -14.07 -3.26
N GLY A 533 -28.76 -13.90 -2.13
CA GLY A 533 -29.65 -14.88 -1.53
C GLY A 533 -31.15 -14.52 -1.61
N PRO A 534 -32.01 -15.27 -0.88
CA PRO A 534 -33.47 -15.09 -0.90
C PRO A 534 -33.93 -13.67 -0.54
N TRP A 535 -33.17 -12.95 0.31
CA TRP A 535 -33.47 -11.57 0.65
C TRP A 535 -33.27 -10.59 -0.51
N GLY A 536 -32.27 -10.78 -1.37
CA GLY A 536 -32.09 -9.95 -2.56
C GLY A 536 -33.23 -10.10 -3.56
N ALA A 537 -33.81 -11.31 -3.67
CA ALA A 537 -35.03 -11.53 -4.43
C ALA A 537 -36.26 -10.86 -3.79
N MET A 538 -36.38 -10.89 -2.45
CA MET A 538 -37.43 -10.15 -1.72
C MET A 538 -37.29 -8.63 -1.90
N LEU A 539 -36.06 -8.09 -1.88
CA LEU A 539 -35.78 -6.67 -2.10
C LEU A 539 -36.07 -6.25 -3.55
N SER A 540 -35.72 -7.09 -4.52
CA SER A 540 -35.98 -6.82 -5.95
C SER A 540 -37.46 -6.86 -6.32
N ASN A 541 -38.27 -7.64 -5.58
CA ASN A 541 -39.73 -7.68 -5.71
C ASN A 541 -40.46 -6.70 -4.75
N ALA A 542 -39.76 -5.90 -3.95
CA ALA A 542 -40.39 -4.99 -3.01
C ALA A 542 -41.00 -3.77 -3.73
N THR A 543 -42.11 -3.25 -3.21
CA THR A 543 -42.91 -2.23 -3.88
C THR A 543 -42.45 -0.80 -3.55
N TRP A 544 -42.02 -0.07 -4.58
CA TRP A 544 -41.70 1.35 -4.49
C TRP A 544 -42.97 2.20 -4.36
N VAL A 545 -42.98 3.11 -3.38
CA VAL A 545 -44.09 4.01 -3.06
C VAL A 545 -43.59 5.46 -3.09
N ARG A 546 -44.45 6.42 -3.44
CA ARG A 546 -44.10 7.86 -3.37
C ARG A 546 -44.18 8.34 -1.91
N ASN A 547 -43.19 9.09 -1.46
CA ASN A 547 -43.21 9.72 -0.13
C ASN A 547 -44.42 10.66 0.02
N ALA A 548 -45.07 10.63 1.18
CA ALA A 548 -46.33 11.36 1.41
C ALA A 548 -46.19 12.90 1.47
N THR A 549 -45.00 13.43 1.80
CA THR A 549 -44.74 14.88 1.84
C THR A 549 -44.06 15.39 0.57
N ASN A 550 -43.27 14.56 -0.12
CA ASN A 550 -42.47 14.91 -1.29
C ASN A 550 -42.63 13.91 -2.46
N PRO A 551 -43.85 13.66 -2.97
CA PRO A 551 -44.14 12.57 -3.92
C PRO A 551 -43.53 12.75 -5.33
N PHE A 552 -42.97 13.92 -5.63
CA PHE A 552 -42.33 14.24 -6.92
C PHE A 552 -40.80 14.08 -6.92
N THR A 553 -40.16 14.02 -5.75
CA THR A 553 -38.68 13.94 -5.62
C THR A 553 -38.21 12.73 -4.81
N VAL A 554 -39.05 12.17 -3.94
CA VAL A 554 -38.68 11.06 -3.04
C VAL A 554 -39.55 9.83 -3.31
N LEU A 555 -38.87 8.71 -3.58
CA LEU A 555 -39.43 7.36 -3.53
C LEU A 555 -39.01 6.66 -2.23
N GLU A 556 -39.87 5.78 -1.73
CA GLU A 556 -39.63 4.95 -0.56
C GLU A 556 -39.81 3.47 -0.91
N LEU A 557 -38.99 2.63 -0.30
CA LEU A 557 -39.11 1.19 -0.31
C LEU A 557 -39.17 0.69 1.14
N ALA A 558 -40.14 -0.16 1.48
CA ALA A 558 -40.10 -0.87 2.75
C ALA A 558 -39.04 -1.97 2.67
N VAL A 559 -38.03 -1.95 3.55
CA VAL A 559 -36.99 -2.98 3.55
C VAL A 559 -37.60 -4.30 4.02
N PRO A 560 -37.54 -5.39 3.22
CA PRO A 560 -38.17 -6.65 3.61
C PRO A 560 -37.41 -7.29 4.77
N VAL A 561 -38.13 -7.65 5.83
CA VAL A 561 -37.56 -8.30 7.03
C VAL A 561 -37.30 -9.78 6.73
N HIS A 562 -36.06 -10.24 6.92
CA HIS A 562 -35.68 -11.62 6.73
C HIS A 562 -34.74 -12.10 7.85
N ARG A 563 -35.30 -12.87 8.80
CA ARG A 563 -34.56 -13.42 9.96
C ARG A 563 -33.37 -14.31 9.58
N GLY A 564 -33.35 -14.87 8.37
CA GLY A 564 -32.25 -15.69 7.85
C GLY A 564 -31.10 -14.90 7.21
N TYR A 565 -31.17 -13.56 7.19
CA TYR A 565 -30.17 -12.71 6.55
C TYR A 565 -28.84 -12.76 7.33
N PHE A 566 -27.74 -12.96 6.59
CA PHE A 566 -26.40 -12.94 7.14
C PHE A 566 -25.38 -12.54 6.07
N ILE A 567 -24.52 -11.58 6.44
CA ILE A 567 -23.35 -11.14 5.71
C ILE A 567 -22.12 -11.24 6.61
N ALA A 568 -21.07 -11.85 6.06
CA ALA A 568 -19.81 -12.15 6.75
C ALA A 568 -18.76 -11.02 6.63
N ALA A 569 -19.11 -9.97 5.88
CA ALA A 569 -18.40 -8.72 5.67
C ALA A 569 -19.41 -7.73 5.07
N ASP A 570 -19.13 -6.42 5.14
CA ASP A 570 -20.06 -5.38 4.69
C ASP A 570 -20.37 -5.50 3.17
N GLU A 571 -21.65 -5.45 2.81
CA GLU A 571 -22.13 -5.64 1.44
C GLU A 571 -22.61 -4.30 0.86
N THR A 572 -22.09 -3.89 -0.30
CA THR A 572 -22.46 -2.62 -0.95
C THR A 572 -23.35 -2.90 -2.16
N ILE A 573 -24.52 -2.26 -2.19
CA ILE A 573 -25.54 -2.46 -3.22
C ILE A 573 -25.78 -1.12 -3.93
N ALA A 574 -25.65 -1.13 -5.26
CA ALA A 574 -26.02 -0.01 -6.11
C ALA A 574 -27.51 -0.10 -6.51
N ILE A 575 -28.18 1.04 -6.50
CA ILE A 575 -29.51 1.24 -7.08
C ILE A 575 -29.30 1.90 -8.44
N ARG A 576 -29.67 1.19 -9.50
CA ARG A 576 -29.62 1.65 -10.90
C ARG A 576 -31.02 2.02 -11.35
N CYS A 577 -31.18 3.21 -11.90
CA CYS A 577 -32.44 3.68 -12.46
C CYS A 577 -32.30 4.23 -13.89
N ASP A 578 -33.22 3.85 -14.77
CA ASP A 578 -33.22 4.32 -16.16
C ASP A 578 -33.67 5.79 -16.27
N ALA A 579 -33.08 6.53 -17.22
CA ALA A 579 -33.41 7.93 -17.48
C ALA A 579 -34.90 8.21 -17.76
N VAL A 580 -35.63 7.20 -18.24
CA VAL A 580 -37.09 7.27 -18.54
C VAL A 580 -37.93 7.49 -17.27
N ALA A 581 -37.40 7.11 -16.10
CA ALA A 581 -38.05 7.37 -14.81
C ALA A 581 -38.06 8.87 -14.42
N VAL A 582 -37.24 9.71 -15.06
CA VAL A 582 -37.14 11.15 -14.80
C VAL A 582 -38.09 11.92 -15.72
N SER A 583 -38.90 12.80 -15.15
CA SER A 583 -39.81 13.68 -15.88
C SER A 583 -39.05 14.54 -16.90
N GLY A 584 -39.38 14.42 -18.19
CA GLY A 584 -38.69 15.14 -19.27
C GLY A 584 -37.40 14.48 -19.78
N GLY A 585 -36.95 13.38 -19.16
CA GLY A 585 -35.77 12.62 -19.54
C GLY A 585 -34.44 13.27 -19.13
N CYS A 586 -33.37 12.47 -19.27
CA CYS A 586 -31.97 12.89 -19.12
C CYS A 586 -31.08 11.92 -19.92
N LYS A 587 -29.78 12.24 -20.03
CA LYS A 587 -28.79 11.45 -20.78
C LYS A 587 -27.88 10.68 -19.81
N GLY A 588 -28.01 9.36 -19.80
CA GLY A 588 -27.22 8.46 -18.96
C GLY A 588 -28.08 7.43 -18.21
N VAL A 589 -27.58 6.99 -17.07
CA VAL A 589 -28.27 6.08 -16.13
C VAL A 589 -28.05 6.63 -14.73
N LEU A 590 -29.11 6.73 -13.93
CA LEU A 590 -29.02 7.21 -12.57
C LEU A 590 -28.47 6.09 -11.68
N LEU A 591 -27.48 6.42 -10.85
CA LEU A 591 -26.88 5.50 -9.89
C LEU A 591 -26.90 6.11 -8.49
N GLY A 592 -27.24 5.30 -7.51
CA GLY A 592 -26.96 5.54 -6.08
C GLY A 592 -26.48 4.25 -5.44
N SER A 593 -26.09 4.28 -4.17
CA SER A 593 -25.67 3.07 -3.45
C SER A 593 -25.88 3.21 -1.95
N PHE A 594 -26.12 2.09 -1.29
CA PHE A 594 -26.14 1.96 0.15
C PHE A 594 -25.26 0.79 0.61
N THR A 595 -24.75 0.89 1.83
CA THR A 595 -23.96 -0.17 2.47
C THR A 595 -24.80 -0.89 3.51
N ILE A 596 -24.62 -2.21 3.61
CA ILE A 596 -25.16 -3.03 4.70
C ILE A 596 -23.99 -3.44 5.58
N SER A 597 -23.94 -2.93 6.80
CA SER A 597 -22.90 -3.25 7.78
C SER A 597 -23.16 -4.61 8.44
N SER A 598 -22.10 -5.42 8.49
CA SER A 598 -22.08 -6.74 9.13
C SER A 598 -21.90 -6.63 10.65
N ASP A 599 -22.43 -7.60 11.41
CA ASP A 599 -22.25 -7.67 12.87
C ASP A 599 -20.83 -8.16 13.28
N THR A 600 -20.02 -8.55 12.30
CA THR A 600 -18.63 -9.01 12.45
C THR A 600 -17.65 -7.85 12.27
N LEU A 601 -17.11 -7.30 13.37
CA LEU A 601 -16.19 -6.15 13.35
C LEU A 601 -15.08 -6.28 12.27
N PRO A 602 -15.07 -5.42 11.23
CA PRO A 602 -14.04 -5.49 10.17
C PRO A 602 -12.61 -5.32 10.70
N ALA A 603 -12.44 -4.52 11.75
CA ALA A 603 -11.16 -4.35 12.45
C ALA A 603 -10.60 -5.64 13.07
N ALA A 604 -11.47 -6.59 13.47
CA ALA A 604 -11.01 -7.85 14.05
C ALA A 604 -10.40 -8.78 12.99
N ALA A 605 -10.93 -8.77 11.76
CA ALA A 605 -10.40 -9.58 10.66
C ALA A 605 -9.01 -9.11 10.20
N SER A 606 -8.81 -7.79 10.04
CA SER A 606 -7.51 -7.24 9.64
C SER A 606 -6.44 -7.44 10.73
N VAL A 607 -6.78 -7.26 12.01
CA VAL A 607 -5.90 -7.55 13.14
C VAL A 607 -5.55 -9.04 13.21
N LEU A 608 -6.51 -9.95 12.97
CA LEU A 608 -6.26 -11.40 12.96
C LEU A 608 -5.33 -11.82 11.80
N SER A 609 -5.49 -11.23 10.62
CA SER A 609 -4.57 -11.47 9.49
C SER A 609 -3.17 -10.90 9.74
N ALA A 610 -3.05 -9.80 10.49
CA ALA A 610 -1.75 -9.23 10.86
C ALA A 610 -1.03 -10.11 11.90
N ILE A 611 -1.73 -10.53 12.97
CA ILE A 611 -1.18 -11.42 14.01
C ILE A 611 -0.71 -12.75 13.39
N SER A 612 -1.58 -13.41 12.61
CA SER A 612 -1.25 -14.70 12.00
C SER A 612 -0.10 -14.59 10.98
N GLY A 613 -0.05 -13.52 10.19
CA GLY A 613 1.08 -13.24 9.29
C GLY A 613 2.41 -13.02 10.01
N VAL A 614 2.41 -12.29 11.13
CA VAL A 614 3.63 -12.07 11.94
C VAL A 614 4.11 -13.38 12.59
N VAL A 615 3.21 -14.18 13.16
CA VAL A 615 3.58 -15.49 13.74
C VAL A 615 4.10 -16.44 12.66
N ALA A 616 3.49 -16.47 11.47
CA ALA A 616 3.96 -17.28 10.35
C ALA A 616 5.36 -16.84 9.86
N GLY A 617 5.64 -15.54 9.82
CA GLY A 617 6.96 -14.98 9.51
C GLY A 617 8.02 -15.38 10.55
N ALA A 618 7.72 -15.22 11.83
CA ALA A 618 8.60 -15.64 12.92
C ALA A 618 8.88 -17.15 12.91
N ALA A 619 7.88 -17.96 12.55
CA ALA A 619 8.02 -19.40 12.40
C ALA A 619 8.92 -19.79 11.21
N ALA A 620 8.77 -19.12 10.06
CA ALA A 620 9.62 -19.33 8.90
C ALA A 620 11.10 -19.02 9.20
N VAL A 621 11.38 -17.90 9.87
CA VAL A 621 12.73 -17.55 10.34
C VAL A 621 13.25 -18.60 11.34
N THR A 622 12.41 -19.04 12.28
CA THR A 622 12.77 -20.07 13.28
C THR A 622 13.23 -21.38 12.62
N VAL A 623 12.50 -21.89 11.62
CA VAL A 623 12.88 -23.13 10.91
C VAL A 623 14.23 -22.97 10.20
N VAL A 624 14.49 -21.83 9.57
CA VAL A 624 15.77 -21.58 8.87
C VAL A 624 16.95 -21.45 9.85
N VAL A 625 16.81 -20.67 10.92
CA VAL A 625 17.88 -20.42 11.90
C VAL A 625 18.26 -21.69 12.67
N THR A 626 17.25 -22.33 13.28
CA THR A 626 17.44 -23.57 14.05
C THR A 626 17.81 -24.76 13.18
N GLY A 627 17.56 -24.66 11.87
CA GLY A 627 17.62 -25.78 10.95
C GLY A 627 16.59 -26.85 11.32
N GLY A 628 15.31 -26.47 11.46
CA GLY A 628 14.17 -27.41 11.52
C GLY A 628 13.11 -27.17 12.60
N LEU A 629 13.47 -26.68 13.79
CA LEU A 629 12.69 -26.80 15.03
C LEU A 629 11.43 -25.91 15.14
N GLY A 630 10.91 -25.39 14.03
CA GLY A 630 9.68 -24.60 13.97
C GLY A 630 8.56 -25.27 13.15
N SER A 631 7.44 -24.57 13.01
CA SER A 631 6.23 -25.05 12.35
C SER A 631 5.73 -24.00 11.33
N ILE A 632 5.74 -24.36 10.03
CA ILE A 632 5.21 -23.52 8.94
C ILE A 632 3.95 -24.15 8.35
N LEU A 633 3.88 -25.49 8.35
CA LEU A 633 2.86 -26.29 7.69
C LEU A 633 1.43 -25.95 8.14
N GLU A 634 1.22 -25.75 9.44
CA GLU A 634 -0.09 -25.41 9.99
C GLU A 634 -0.58 -24.00 9.58
N MET A 635 0.33 -23.04 9.35
CA MET A 635 -0.02 -21.73 8.76
C MET A 635 -0.33 -21.85 7.26
N GLN A 636 0.38 -22.73 6.56
CA GLN A 636 0.09 -23.04 5.16
C GLN A 636 -1.26 -23.74 5.00
N ALA A 637 -1.67 -24.59 5.95
CA ALA A 637 -3.00 -25.20 5.98
C ALA A 637 -4.12 -24.15 6.09
N LEU A 638 -3.95 -23.11 6.92
CA LEU A 638 -4.84 -21.95 6.92
C LEU A 638 -4.84 -21.19 5.59
N GLY A 639 -3.66 -21.08 4.93
CA GLY A 639 -3.55 -20.54 3.58
C GLY A 639 -4.27 -21.37 2.50
N VAL A 640 -4.35 -22.69 2.67
CA VAL A 640 -5.13 -23.60 1.82
C VAL A 640 -6.62 -23.38 2.04
N PHE A 641 -7.05 -23.29 3.31
CA PHE A 641 -8.44 -22.96 3.64
C PHE A 641 -8.83 -21.58 3.06
N ALA A 642 -7.98 -20.57 3.14
CA ALA A 642 -8.22 -19.27 2.50
C ALA A 642 -8.43 -19.34 0.97
N ARG A 643 -7.95 -20.41 0.31
CA ARG A 643 -7.97 -20.58 -1.16
C ARG A 643 -8.92 -21.64 -1.69
N MET A 644 -9.53 -22.47 -0.85
CA MET A 644 -10.56 -23.40 -1.30
C MET A 644 -11.81 -22.66 -1.79
N SER A 645 -12.56 -23.30 -2.69
CA SER A 645 -13.82 -22.77 -3.23
C SER A 645 -14.84 -22.50 -2.12
N CYS A 646 -14.89 -23.39 -1.11
CA CYS A 646 -15.84 -23.35 0.00
C CYS A 646 -15.59 -22.31 1.10
N ALA A 647 -14.47 -21.59 1.14
CA ALA A 647 -14.26 -20.63 2.23
C ALA A 647 -15.33 -19.53 2.27
N SER A 648 -15.73 -19.08 3.45
CA SER A 648 -16.58 -17.89 3.61
C SER A 648 -15.82 -16.58 3.29
N ALA A 649 -16.54 -15.47 3.19
CA ALA A 649 -15.91 -14.15 3.05
C ALA A 649 -15.06 -13.79 4.29
N GLN A 650 -15.55 -14.11 5.50
CA GLN A 650 -14.84 -13.88 6.76
C GLN A 650 -13.57 -14.74 6.88
N GLU A 651 -13.60 -16.01 6.48
CA GLU A 651 -12.40 -16.85 6.40
C GLU A 651 -11.32 -16.20 5.53
N ARG A 652 -11.67 -15.70 4.34
CA ARG A 652 -10.70 -15.04 3.45
C ARG A 652 -10.22 -13.69 4.00
N ALA A 653 -11.10 -12.88 4.58
CA ALA A 653 -10.77 -11.58 5.14
C ALA A 653 -9.86 -11.66 6.38
N SER A 654 -9.98 -12.73 7.17
CA SER A 654 -9.17 -12.94 8.37
C SER A 654 -7.82 -13.63 8.14
N THR A 655 -7.55 -14.12 6.92
CA THR A 655 -6.37 -14.93 6.59
C THR A 655 -5.57 -14.42 5.38
N VAL A 656 -5.80 -13.18 4.94
CA VAL A 656 -5.23 -12.58 3.71
C VAL A 656 -3.71 -12.77 3.57
N ALA A 657 -2.96 -12.73 4.67
CA ALA A 657 -1.51 -12.94 4.68
C ALA A 657 -1.06 -14.40 4.44
N LEU A 658 -1.89 -15.39 4.80
CA LEU A 658 -1.48 -16.80 4.90
C LEU A 658 -1.28 -17.51 3.55
N PRO A 659 -2.04 -17.23 2.47
CA PRO A 659 -1.73 -17.73 1.13
C PRO A 659 -0.31 -17.42 0.64
N TYR A 660 0.31 -16.31 1.06
CA TYR A 660 1.68 -15.97 0.65
C TYR A 660 2.74 -16.92 1.24
N PHE A 661 2.41 -17.64 2.33
CA PHE A 661 3.26 -18.69 2.87
C PHE A 661 3.16 -20.00 2.08
N LEU A 662 2.11 -20.21 1.27
CA LEU A 662 2.10 -21.28 0.26
C LEU A 662 2.96 -20.90 -0.95
N SER A 663 2.85 -19.66 -1.42
CA SER A 663 3.64 -19.14 -2.55
C SER A 663 3.66 -17.61 -2.54
N VAL A 664 4.82 -17.01 -2.78
CA VAL A 664 4.94 -15.57 -3.07
C VAL A 664 4.04 -15.19 -4.26
N PHE A 665 3.85 -16.10 -5.20
CA PHE A 665 3.02 -15.95 -6.40
C PHE A 665 1.54 -16.28 -6.16
N ALA A 666 1.09 -16.47 -4.92
CA ALA A 666 -0.31 -16.83 -4.64
C ALA A 666 -1.32 -15.82 -5.21
N ALA A 667 -0.98 -14.53 -5.32
CA ALA A 667 -1.85 -13.52 -5.91
C ALA A 667 -2.09 -13.68 -7.44
N LEU A 668 -1.35 -14.56 -8.10
CA LEU A 668 -1.46 -14.86 -9.53
C LEU A 668 -2.29 -16.13 -9.79
N ASP A 669 -2.36 -16.56 -11.05
CA ASP A 669 -2.97 -17.83 -11.46
C ASP A 669 -2.35 -19.05 -10.72
N PRO A 670 -3.12 -20.11 -10.39
CA PRO A 670 -2.60 -21.33 -9.76
C PRO A 670 -1.37 -21.94 -10.45
N LEU A 671 -1.21 -21.81 -11.76
CA LEU A 671 -0.01 -22.24 -12.49
C LEU A 671 1.27 -21.55 -11.97
N TRP A 672 1.20 -20.28 -11.58
CA TRP A 672 2.34 -19.57 -11.00
C TRP A 672 2.68 -20.03 -9.58
N MET A 673 1.71 -20.54 -8.81
CA MET A 673 2.01 -21.20 -7.53
C MET A 673 2.82 -22.49 -7.73
N VAL A 674 2.65 -23.18 -8.86
CA VAL A 674 3.43 -24.37 -9.24
C VAL A 674 4.80 -23.95 -9.79
N VAL A 675 4.80 -23.21 -10.90
CA VAL A 675 6.03 -22.87 -11.66
C VAL A 675 6.94 -21.94 -10.87
N GLY A 676 6.39 -20.94 -10.19
CA GLY A 676 7.16 -19.97 -9.42
C GLY A 676 7.82 -20.59 -8.18
N ASN A 677 7.12 -21.46 -7.45
CA ASN A 677 7.72 -22.21 -6.33
C ASN A 677 8.77 -23.22 -6.83
N ALA A 678 8.50 -23.95 -7.91
CA ALA A 678 9.45 -24.91 -8.48
C ALA A 678 10.74 -24.21 -8.96
N LEU A 679 10.61 -23.06 -9.63
CA LEU A 679 11.73 -22.21 -10.04
C LEU A 679 12.52 -21.70 -8.82
N LEU A 680 11.84 -21.21 -7.79
CA LEU A 680 12.48 -20.68 -6.59
C LEU A 680 13.24 -21.76 -5.81
N ALA A 681 12.67 -22.95 -5.67
CA ALA A 681 13.35 -24.12 -5.10
C ALA A 681 14.57 -24.54 -5.93
N ALA A 682 14.45 -24.56 -7.27
CA ALA A 682 15.55 -24.88 -8.17
C ALA A 682 16.69 -23.86 -8.09
N VAL A 683 16.38 -22.55 -8.12
CA VAL A 683 17.37 -21.46 -8.01
C VAL A 683 18.12 -21.54 -6.68
N VAL A 684 17.42 -21.71 -5.56
CA VAL A 684 18.06 -21.86 -4.23
C VAL A 684 18.92 -23.13 -4.18
N GLY A 685 18.45 -24.25 -4.74
CA GLY A 685 19.23 -25.48 -4.86
C GLY A 685 20.52 -25.30 -5.68
N CYS A 686 20.45 -24.63 -6.82
CA CYS A 686 21.61 -24.31 -7.67
C CYS A 686 22.59 -23.36 -6.97
N VAL A 687 22.10 -22.33 -6.26
CA VAL A 687 22.95 -21.42 -5.49
C VAL A 687 23.64 -22.15 -4.34
N HIS A 688 22.92 -22.97 -3.56
CA HIS A 688 23.53 -23.77 -2.49
C HIS A 688 24.59 -24.74 -3.04
N TYR A 689 24.32 -25.43 -4.16
CA TYR A 689 25.29 -26.32 -4.79
C TYR A 689 26.53 -25.55 -5.28
N GLY A 690 26.34 -24.42 -5.96
CA GLY A 690 27.42 -23.57 -6.47
C GLY A 690 28.31 -23.02 -5.36
N VAL A 691 27.72 -22.50 -4.27
CA VAL A 691 28.48 -22.01 -3.11
C VAL A 691 29.18 -23.16 -2.38
N THR A 692 28.57 -24.34 -2.28
CA THR A 692 29.22 -25.51 -1.66
C THR A 692 30.42 -25.99 -2.48
N ALA A 693 30.31 -26.04 -3.81
CA ALA A 693 31.42 -26.37 -4.70
C ALA A 693 32.53 -25.28 -4.68
N ALA A 694 32.16 -24.01 -4.57
CA ALA A 694 33.11 -22.91 -4.40
C ALA A 694 33.85 -22.99 -3.06
N PHE A 695 33.15 -23.27 -1.96
CA PHE A 695 33.74 -23.46 -0.63
C PHE A 695 34.68 -24.67 -0.59
N GLN A 696 34.28 -25.78 -1.21
CA GLN A 696 35.11 -26.98 -1.37
C GLN A 696 36.44 -26.65 -2.08
N ARG A 697 36.38 -25.95 -3.22
CA ARG A 697 37.57 -25.51 -3.97
C ARG A 697 38.42 -24.50 -3.21
N TRP A 698 37.79 -23.57 -2.48
CA TRP A 698 38.50 -22.51 -1.75
C TRP A 698 39.23 -23.01 -0.50
N ARG A 699 38.68 -24.02 0.19
CA ARG A 699 39.27 -24.59 1.42
C ARG A 699 40.00 -25.91 1.24
N GLY A 700 39.97 -26.51 0.05
CA GLY A 700 40.63 -27.81 -0.22
C GLY A 700 40.04 -28.98 0.56
N VAL A 701 38.82 -28.83 1.10
CA VAL A 701 38.16 -29.85 1.92
C VAL A 701 37.43 -30.90 1.09
N ASP A 702 37.12 -32.03 1.70
CA ASP A 702 36.26 -33.03 1.08
C ASP A 702 34.80 -32.53 0.92
N ALA A 703 34.06 -33.18 0.02
CA ALA A 703 32.69 -32.78 -0.29
C ALA A 703 31.71 -32.94 0.88
N ALA A 704 31.93 -33.90 1.79
CA ALA A 704 31.04 -34.09 2.95
C ALA A 704 31.26 -32.99 4.00
N SER A 705 32.51 -32.61 4.26
CA SER A 705 32.85 -31.45 5.11
C SER A 705 32.34 -30.14 4.53
N ALA A 706 32.47 -29.93 3.21
CA ALA A 706 31.92 -28.74 2.53
C ALA A 706 30.38 -28.66 2.68
N CYS A 707 29.67 -29.75 2.39
CA CYS A 707 28.21 -29.84 2.57
C CYS A 707 27.80 -29.62 4.04
N ALA A 708 28.49 -30.24 5.00
CA ALA A 708 28.20 -30.09 6.43
C ALA A 708 28.45 -28.66 6.95
N ALA A 709 29.46 -27.96 6.44
CA ALA A 709 29.72 -26.55 6.74
C ALA A 709 28.63 -25.64 6.15
N MET A 710 28.21 -25.88 4.90
CA MET A 710 27.15 -25.15 4.21
C MET A 710 25.73 -25.53 4.64
N ARG A 711 25.56 -26.43 5.62
CA ARG A 711 24.27 -27.03 6.04
C ARG A 711 23.47 -27.62 4.86
N PHE A 712 24.14 -28.09 3.81
CA PHE A 712 23.54 -28.76 2.66
C PHE A 712 23.51 -30.28 2.89
N PRO A 713 22.39 -30.99 2.66
CA PRO A 713 21.18 -30.52 1.99
C PRO A 713 20.10 -29.90 2.91
N SER A 714 20.29 -29.80 4.23
CA SER A 714 19.22 -29.40 5.17
C SER A 714 18.49 -28.10 4.84
N LEU A 715 19.20 -27.04 4.42
CA LEU A 715 18.55 -25.78 4.02
C LEU A 715 17.73 -25.95 2.73
N THR A 716 18.23 -26.75 1.78
CA THR A 716 17.51 -27.09 0.55
C THR A 716 16.27 -27.95 0.85
N TYR A 717 16.35 -28.86 1.83
CA TYR A 717 15.20 -29.61 2.33
C TYR A 717 14.16 -28.69 2.98
N VAL A 718 14.57 -27.77 3.86
CA VAL A 718 13.67 -26.77 4.49
C VAL A 718 12.93 -25.94 3.43
N VAL A 719 13.65 -25.45 2.42
CA VAL A 719 13.08 -24.65 1.32
C VAL A 719 12.12 -25.47 0.46
N ALA A 720 12.50 -26.69 0.06
CA ALA A 720 11.62 -27.58 -0.70
C ALA A 720 10.38 -28.01 0.09
N HIS A 721 10.53 -28.33 1.38
CA HIS A 721 9.45 -28.72 2.29
C HIS A 721 8.44 -27.58 2.48
N ALA A 722 8.91 -26.35 2.66
CA ALA A 722 8.04 -25.17 2.70
C ALA A 722 7.32 -24.93 1.35
N MET A 723 8.01 -25.06 0.21
CA MET A 723 7.40 -24.81 -1.10
C MET A 723 6.47 -25.93 -1.58
N HIS A 724 6.62 -27.14 -1.03
CA HIS A 724 5.89 -28.34 -1.43
C HIS A 724 4.37 -28.18 -1.39
N LEU A 725 3.81 -27.68 -0.27
CA LEU A 725 2.35 -27.61 -0.12
C LEU A 725 1.73 -26.62 -1.13
N GLY A 726 2.44 -25.54 -1.45
CA GLY A 726 2.04 -24.58 -2.50
C GLY A 726 2.13 -25.15 -3.91
N ILE A 727 3.21 -25.89 -4.24
CA ILE A 727 3.36 -26.59 -5.52
C ILE A 727 2.21 -27.60 -5.67
N PHE A 728 1.98 -28.43 -4.67
CA PHE A 728 0.99 -29.50 -4.72
C PHE A 728 -0.44 -28.96 -4.81
N PHE A 729 -0.84 -28.05 -3.90
CA PHE A 729 -2.18 -27.45 -3.91
C PHE A 729 -2.44 -26.65 -5.19
N GLY A 730 -1.46 -25.86 -5.67
CA GLY A 730 -1.55 -25.16 -6.95
C GLY A 730 -1.75 -26.11 -8.14
N SER A 731 -1.12 -27.29 -8.10
CA SER A 731 -1.22 -28.31 -9.15
C SER A 731 -2.59 -28.98 -9.18
N VAL A 732 -3.13 -29.37 -8.03
CA VAL A 732 -4.49 -29.94 -7.93
C VAL A 732 -5.52 -28.88 -8.32
N LEU A 733 -5.34 -27.62 -7.91
CA LEU A 733 -6.23 -26.52 -8.28
C LEU A 733 -6.20 -26.22 -9.78
N ALA A 734 -5.03 -26.28 -10.43
CA ALA A 734 -4.90 -26.14 -11.89
C ALA A 734 -5.59 -27.28 -12.66
N LEU A 735 -5.56 -28.52 -12.15
CA LEU A 735 -6.33 -29.64 -12.71
C LEU A 735 -7.85 -29.48 -12.51
N ALA A 736 -8.28 -28.82 -11.44
CA ALA A 736 -9.68 -28.55 -11.15
C ALA A 736 -10.31 -27.41 -11.99
N VAL A 737 -9.54 -26.71 -12.85
CA VAL A 737 -10.06 -25.65 -13.72
C VAL A 737 -10.69 -26.23 -14.99
N SER A 738 -12.02 -26.21 -15.03
CA SER A 738 -12.82 -26.43 -16.23
C SER A 738 -12.40 -25.49 -17.38
N GLY A 739 -12.04 -26.05 -18.54
CA GLY A 739 -11.61 -25.29 -19.71
C GLY A 739 -10.10 -24.97 -19.79
N ALA A 740 -9.30 -25.37 -18.80
CA ALA A 740 -7.85 -25.11 -18.80
C ALA A 740 -7.12 -25.73 -20.00
N SER A 741 -6.14 -24.99 -20.55
CA SER A 741 -5.35 -25.40 -21.71
C SER A 741 -4.47 -26.63 -21.43
N VAL A 742 -4.02 -27.31 -22.48
CA VAL A 742 -3.22 -28.54 -22.37
C VAL A 742 -1.98 -28.34 -21.49
N GLN A 743 -1.32 -27.18 -21.59
CA GLN A 743 -0.15 -26.82 -20.77
C GLN A 743 -0.47 -26.80 -19.26
N HIS A 744 -1.60 -26.20 -18.87
CA HIS A 744 -2.03 -26.16 -17.46
C HIS A 744 -2.28 -27.57 -16.92
N ARG A 745 -2.88 -28.46 -17.73
CA ARG A 745 -3.09 -29.85 -17.34
C ARG A 745 -1.79 -30.63 -17.21
N VAL A 746 -0.85 -30.48 -18.15
CA VAL A 746 0.47 -31.14 -18.09
C VAL A 746 1.25 -30.67 -16.86
N ILE A 747 1.30 -29.36 -16.60
CA ILE A 747 1.97 -28.80 -15.41
C ILE A 747 1.31 -29.29 -14.12
N GLY A 748 -0.03 -29.33 -14.07
CA GLY A 748 -0.77 -29.89 -12.94
C GLY A 748 -0.50 -31.37 -12.68
N VAL A 749 -0.45 -32.21 -13.72
CA VAL A 749 -0.09 -33.64 -13.58
C VAL A 749 1.34 -33.79 -13.06
N VAL A 750 2.30 -33.06 -13.63
CA VAL A 750 3.71 -33.11 -13.20
C VAL A 750 3.87 -32.68 -11.74
N GLY A 751 3.19 -31.61 -11.32
CA GLY A 751 3.25 -31.12 -9.93
C GLY A 751 2.53 -32.01 -8.92
N VAL A 752 1.46 -32.72 -9.32
CA VAL A 752 0.83 -33.77 -8.49
C VAL A 752 1.74 -35.00 -8.36
N LEU A 753 2.39 -35.43 -9.45
CA LEU A 753 3.37 -36.52 -9.42
C LEU A 753 4.58 -36.17 -8.53
N TYR A 754 5.10 -34.95 -8.62
CA TYR A 754 6.10 -34.41 -7.68
C TYR A 754 5.60 -34.43 -6.23
N GLY A 755 4.32 -34.06 -6.01
CA GLY A 755 3.65 -34.11 -4.71
C GLY A 755 3.72 -35.48 -4.03
N VAL A 756 3.45 -36.55 -4.78
CA VAL A 756 3.53 -37.93 -4.27
C VAL A 756 4.97 -38.44 -4.20
N ALA A 757 5.81 -38.07 -5.17
CA ALA A 757 7.19 -38.54 -5.25
C ALA A 757 8.13 -37.93 -4.19
N PHE A 758 7.91 -36.67 -3.78
CA PHE A 758 8.82 -35.99 -2.84
C PHE A 758 8.86 -36.64 -1.44
N PRO A 759 7.73 -36.94 -0.75
CA PRO A 759 7.77 -37.67 0.52
C PRO A 759 8.44 -39.03 0.42
N ALA A 760 8.18 -39.78 -0.66
CA ALA A 760 8.81 -41.07 -0.92
C ALA A 760 10.33 -40.94 -1.17
N GLY A 761 10.76 -39.93 -1.93
CA GLY A 761 12.17 -39.63 -2.20
C GLY A 761 12.93 -39.19 -0.95
N VAL A 762 12.31 -38.43 -0.05
CA VAL A 762 12.88 -38.09 1.26
C VAL A 762 13.06 -39.35 2.11
N CYS A 763 12.07 -40.24 2.17
CA CYS A 763 12.20 -41.54 2.86
C CYS A 763 13.27 -42.45 2.24
N TYR A 764 13.42 -42.47 0.91
CA TYR A 764 14.50 -43.19 0.24
C TYR A 764 15.88 -42.62 0.60
N LEU A 765 16.01 -41.30 0.68
CA LEU A 765 17.24 -40.62 1.07
C LEU A 765 17.62 -40.91 2.53
N ILE A 766 16.64 -40.99 3.45
CA ILE A 766 16.85 -41.49 4.83
C ILE A 766 17.45 -42.89 4.79
N ALA A 767 16.78 -43.82 4.09
CA ALA A 767 17.13 -45.24 4.10
C ALA A 767 18.52 -45.54 3.51
N ARG A 768 18.98 -44.75 2.53
CA ARG A 768 20.18 -45.05 1.74
C ARG A 768 21.39 -44.15 2.03
N HIS A 769 21.20 -42.94 2.56
CA HIS A 769 22.26 -41.92 2.62
C HIS A 769 22.49 -41.25 3.98
N MET A 770 21.70 -41.55 5.01
CA MET A 770 21.98 -41.07 6.38
C MET A 770 22.70 -42.14 7.21
N GLY A 771 24.03 -42.10 7.22
CA GLY A 771 24.87 -42.88 8.13
C GLY A 771 24.86 -42.39 9.58
N ALA A 772 23.69 -41.93 10.07
CA ALA A 772 23.51 -41.19 11.31
C ALA A 772 22.85 -42.06 12.39
N SER A 773 23.30 -41.91 13.64
CA SER A 773 22.76 -42.64 14.80
C SER A 773 22.16 -41.69 15.84
N PHE A 774 21.12 -42.15 16.56
CA PHE A 774 20.43 -41.37 17.58
C PHE A 774 20.84 -41.78 18.99
N THR A 775 21.50 -40.87 19.70
CA THR A 775 22.03 -41.05 21.06
C THR A 775 21.10 -40.42 22.09
N LYS A 776 20.70 -41.16 23.13
CA LYS A 776 19.77 -40.66 24.17
C LYS A 776 20.51 -39.82 25.21
N TYR A 777 19.90 -38.74 25.69
CA TYR A 777 20.43 -37.96 26.81
C TYR A 777 20.18 -38.70 28.14
N TRP A 778 21.20 -39.43 28.61
CA TRP A 778 21.12 -40.24 29.82
C TRP A 778 20.87 -39.44 31.11
N GLN A 779 21.33 -38.19 31.22
CA GLN A 779 20.99 -37.36 32.39
C GLN A 779 19.49 -37.01 32.42
N PHE A 780 18.92 -36.59 31.29
CA PHE A 780 17.49 -36.19 31.23
C PHE A 780 16.54 -37.38 31.39
N SER A 781 17.00 -38.61 31.12
CA SER A 781 16.18 -39.82 31.35
C SER A 781 15.93 -40.13 32.83
N ARG A 782 16.69 -39.54 33.76
CA ARG A 782 16.55 -39.69 35.22
C ARG A 782 15.72 -38.57 35.89
N LYS A 783 15.31 -37.53 35.16
CA LYS A 783 14.48 -36.44 35.71
C LYS A 783 13.02 -36.88 35.95
N PRO A 784 12.30 -36.27 36.92
CA PRO A 784 10.90 -36.57 37.18
C PRO A 784 10.02 -36.27 35.96
N LEU A 785 8.89 -36.97 35.85
CA LEU A 785 8.08 -37.01 34.62
C LEU A 785 7.59 -35.64 34.14
N HIS A 786 7.26 -34.72 35.06
CA HIS A 786 6.79 -33.37 34.71
C HIS A 786 7.89 -32.49 34.10
N GLU A 787 9.11 -32.52 34.64
CA GLU A 787 10.27 -31.84 34.02
C GLU A 787 10.63 -32.48 32.67
N ARG A 788 10.59 -33.82 32.62
CA ARG A 788 11.00 -34.61 31.45
C ARG A 788 10.15 -34.37 30.20
N LEU A 789 8.98 -33.73 30.32
CA LEU A 789 8.15 -33.29 29.19
C LEU A 789 8.90 -32.29 28.27
N LEU A 790 9.69 -31.39 28.87
CA LEU A 790 10.33 -30.25 28.20
C LEU A 790 11.73 -30.54 27.65
N TYR A 791 12.44 -31.56 28.14
CA TYR A 791 13.77 -31.91 27.65
C TYR A 791 13.72 -32.83 26.40
N PRO A 792 14.61 -32.65 25.42
CA PRO A 792 14.70 -33.57 24.28
C PRO A 792 15.24 -34.94 24.71
N VAL A 793 14.73 -36.01 24.08
CA VAL A 793 15.03 -37.41 24.43
C VAL A 793 16.46 -37.82 24.05
N GLY A 794 17.08 -37.12 23.09
CA GLY A 794 18.40 -37.44 22.54
C GLY A 794 18.86 -36.46 21.46
N TYR A 795 19.95 -36.78 20.78
CA TYR A 795 20.53 -36.02 19.67
C TYR A 795 21.05 -36.97 18.57
N TRP A 796 21.56 -36.40 17.47
CA TRP A 796 22.05 -37.15 16.31
C TRP A 796 23.57 -37.06 16.18
N CYS A 797 24.20 -38.19 15.87
CA CYS A 797 25.63 -38.35 15.64
C CYS A 797 25.90 -38.92 14.24
N PRO A 798 27.07 -38.62 13.62
CA PRO A 798 28.09 -37.65 14.05
C PRO A 798 27.64 -36.19 13.86
N ALA A 799 28.27 -35.26 14.58
CA ALA A 799 27.91 -33.84 14.55
C ALA A 799 27.95 -33.22 13.14
N ALA A 800 28.85 -33.67 12.25
CA ALA A 800 28.91 -33.25 10.86
C ALA A 800 27.60 -33.58 10.10
N GLN A 801 27.11 -34.82 10.22
CA GLN A 801 25.86 -35.24 9.58
C GLN A 801 24.63 -34.55 10.22
N HIS A 802 24.67 -34.27 11.51
CA HIS A 802 23.62 -33.48 12.17
C HIS A 802 23.53 -32.05 11.62
N ARG A 803 24.67 -31.37 11.38
CA ARG A 803 24.74 -30.06 10.70
C ARG A 803 24.32 -30.13 9.22
N MET A 804 24.67 -31.23 8.54
CA MET A 804 24.39 -31.50 7.13
C MET A 804 22.90 -31.70 6.84
N TYR A 805 22.22 -32.51 7.66
CA TYR A 805 20.82 -32.91 7.47
C TYR A 805 19.80 -32.17 8.35
N GLY A 806 20.25 -31.47 9.41
CA GLY A 806 19.50 -30.41 10.12
C GLY A 806 18.01 -30.71 10.29
N GLY A 807 17.15 -30.02 9.53
CA GLY A 807 15.70 -30.02 9.70
C GLY A 807 14.99 -31.33 9.41
N MET A 808 15.70 -32.30 8.86
CA MET A 808 15.26 -33.68 8.66
C MET A 808 15.45 -34.53 9.94
N LEU A 809 16.39 -34.13 10.80
CA LEU A 809 16.82 -34.84 12.01
C LEU A 809 16.43 -34.15 13.33
N THR A 810 16.48 -32.81 13.39
CA THR A 810 16.27 -32.03 14.63
C THR A 810 14.93 -32.27 15.30
N ASN A 811 13.89 -32.54 14.52
CA ASN A 811 12.51 -32.60 15.03
C ASN A 811 12.12 -34.01 15.46
N MET A 812 12.78 -35.04 14.91
CA MET A 812 12.36 -36.43 15.01
C MET A 812 13.15 -37.21 16.05
N ARG A 813 12.47 -38.15 16.71
CA ARG A 813 13.06 -39.15 17.59
C ARG A 813 13.68 -40.29 16.77
N GLY A 814 14.78 -40.88 17.27
CA GLY A 814 15.60 -41.86 16.55
C GLY A 814 14.90 -42.89 15.67
N SER A 815 13.91 -43.61 16.20
CA SER A 815 13.18 -44.66 15.49
C SER A 815 12.14 -44.16 14.47
N HIS A 816 11.95 -42.84 14.35
CA HIS A 816 10.80 -42.25 13.64
C HIS A 816 11.19 -41.23 12.56
N VAL A 817 12.44 -41.19 12.07
CA VAL A 817 12.85 -40.15 11.09
C VAL A 817 12.06 -40.19 9.78
N TYR A 818 11.64 -41.38 9.32
CA TYR A 818 10.75 -41.53 8.17
C TYR A 818 9.43 -40.75 8.30
N TRP A 819 9.01 -40.42 9.53
CA TRP A 819 7.83 -39.62 9.80
C TRP A 819 8.08 -38.09 9.74
N CYS A 820 9.28 -37.63 9.38
CA CYS A 820 9.56 -36.19 9.16
C CYS A 820 8.70 -35.56 8.04
N VAL A 821 8.21 -36.39 7.11
CA VAL A 821 7.25 -35.99 6.06
C VAL A 821 5.80 -36.30 6.42
N PHE A 822 5.51 -36.88 7.59
CA PHE A 822 4.14 -37.30 7.95
C PHE A 822 3.16 -36.12 8.01
N GLN A 823 3.55 -35.03 8.68
CA GLN A 823 2.71 -33.84 8.80
C GLN A 823 2.41 -33.22 7.42
N LEU A 824 3.43 -33.18 6.55
CA LEU A 824 3.30 -32.73 5.17
C LEU A 824 2.33 -33.63 4.38
N SER A 825 2.48 -34.96 4.47
CA SER A 825 1.60 -35.94 3.81
C SER A 825 0.15 -35.85 4.28
N VAL A 826 -0.11 -35.69 5.58
CA VAL A 826 -1.46 -35.46 6.13
C VAL A 826 -2.07 -34.20 5.53
N LEU A 827 -1.30 -33.10 5.44
CA LEU A 827 -1.78 -31.86 4.85
C LEU A 827 -1.91 -31.92 3.33
N CYS A 828 -1.15 -32.75 2.62
CA CYS A 828 -1.39 -33.03 1.20
C CYS A 828 -2.73 -33.76 1.00
N VAL A 829 -3.11 -34.70 1.88
CA VAL A 829 -4.46 -35.29 1.84
C VAL A 829 -5.54 -34.24 2.10
N VAL A 830 -5.33 -33.31 3.05
CA VAL A 830 -6.22 -32.16 3.28
C VAL A 830 -6.30 -31.25 2.04
N CYS A 831 -5.18 -31.00 1.34
CA CYS A 831 -5.14 -30.21 0.10
C CYS A 831 -5.93 -30.87 -1.04
N LEU A 832 -5.85 -32.19 -1.19
CA LEU A 832 -6.65 -32.93 -2.18
C LEU A 832 -8.15 -32.72 -1.93
N ILE A 833 -8.59 -32.80 -0.67
CA ILE A 833 -9.99 -32.59 -0.29
C ILE A 833 -10.39 -31.11 -0.49
N ALA A 834 -9.55 -30.16 -0.06
CA ALA A 834 -9.81 -28.71 -0.17
C ALA A 834 -9.90 -28.20 -1.62
N ALA A 835 -9.24 -28.88 -2.57
CA ALA A 835 -9.28 -28.54 -3.98
C ALA A 835 -10.51 -29.11 -4.73
N VAL A 836 -11.27 -30.03 -4.12
CA VAL A 836 -12.53 -30.53 -4.70
C VAL A 836 -13.55 -29.38 -4.79
N ARG A 837 -14.14 -29.20 -5.97
CA ARG A 837 -15.32 -28.34 -6.16
C ARG A 837 -16.58 -29.19 -5.91
N PRO A 838 -17.30 -29.03 -4.79
CA PRO A 838 -18.48 -29.83 -4.53
C PRO A 838 -19.66 -29.34 -5.38
N HIS A 839 -20.63 -30.22 -5.65
CA HIS A 839 -21.94 -29.79 -6.12
C HIS A 839 -22.65 -28.94 -5.06
N VAL A 840 -23.62 -28.13 -5.49
CA VAL A 840 -24.26 -27.07 -4.69
C VAL A 840 -24.75 -27.60 -3.33
N GLY A 841 -24.29 -26.99 -2.24
CA GLY A 841 -24.60 -27.36 -0.86
C GLY A 841 -23.58 -28.29 -0.17
N GLY A 842 -22.71 -28.97 -0.92
CA GLY A 842 -21.81 -30.00 -0.39
C GLY A 842 -20.60 -29.54 0.44
N CYS A 843 -20.37 -28.23 0.62
CA CYS A 843 -19.17 -27.72 1.28
C CYS A 843 -18.93 -28.27 2.70
N HIS A 844 -20.00 -28.43 3.49
CA HIS A 844 -19.91 -28.98 4.85
C HIS A 844 -19.27 -30.39 4.89
N VAL A 845 -19.53 -31.23 3.87
CA VAL A 845 -18.94 -32.58 3.75
C VAL A 845 -17.42 -32.51 3.61
N LEU A 846 -16.90 -31.57 2.80
CA LEU A 846 -15.45 -31.41 2.62
C LEU A 846 -14.76 -31.03 3.94
N TYR A 847 -15.33 -30.11 4.71
CA TYR A 847 -14.80 -29.77 6.03
C TYR A 847 -14.85 -30.96 7.01
N PHE A 848 -15.92 -31.77 7.01
CA PHE A 848 -15.97 -33.00 7.83
C PHE A 848 -14.90 -34.03 7.41
N CYS A 849 -14.67 -34.22 6.11
CA CYS A 849 -13.60 -35.08 5.60
C CYS A 849 -12.20 -34.56 6.01
N MET A 850 -11.95 -33.26 5.89
CA MET A 850 -10.68 -32.65 6.35
C MET A 850 -10.51 -32.79 7.87
N ALA A 851 -11.56 -32.57 8.66
CA ALA A 851 -11.53 -32.74 10.11
C ALA A 851 -11.22 -34.20 10.52
N ALA A 852 -11.80 -35.19 9.84
CA ALA A 852 -11.51 -36.60 10.10
C ALA A 852 -10.04 -36.96 9.81
N VAL A 853 -9.49 -36.48 8.70
CA VAL A 853 -8.06 -36.67 8.35
C VAL A 853 -7.14 -36.01 9.38
N LEU A 854 -7.46 -34.79 9.82
CA LEU A 854 -6.69 -34.04 10.81
C LEU A 854 -6.74 -34.71 12.20
N LEU A 855 -7.90 -35.21 12.64
CA LEU A 855 -8.03 -35.96 13.90
C LEU A 855 -7.28 -37.30 13.86
N ALA A 856 -7.33 -38.02 12.74
CA ALA A 856 -6.53 -39.24 12.55
C ALA A 856 -5.02 -38.92 12.59
N GLY A 857 -4.58 -37.84 11.93
CA GLY A 857 -3.21 -37.34 11.99
C GLY A 857 -2.77 -36.97 13.42
N ALA A 858 -3.60 -36.24 14.17
CA ALA A 858 -3.37 -35.91 15.58
C ALA A 858 -3.21 -37.17 16.45
N GLY A 859 -4.09 -38.16 16.26
CA GLY A 859 -4.03 -39.44 16.96
C GLY A 859 -2.73 -40.20 16.70
N VAL A 860 -2.27 -40.26 15.45
CA VAL A 860 -0.99 -40.90 15.07
C VAL A 860 0.20 -40.17 15.67
N VAL A 861 0.24 -38.83 15.65
CA VAL A 861 1.30 -38.04 16.30
C VAL A 861 1.35 -38.32 17.80
N ALA A 862 0.20 -38.26 18.48
CA ALA A 862 0.11 -38.47 19.92
C ALA A 862 0.50 -39.90 20.34
N PHE A 863 -0.01 -40.92 19.63
CA PHE A 863 0.23 -42.34 19.95
C PHE A 863 1.68 -42.77 19.71
N THR A 864 2.26 -42.40 18.56
CA THR A 864 3.65 -42.78 18.23
C THR A 864 4.70 -42.05 19.07
N ASN A 865 4.37 -40.86 19.57
CA ASN A 865 5.30 -39.95 20.24
C ASN A 865 6.61 -39.81 19.43
N MET A 866 6.43 -39.43 18.16
CA MET A 866 7.45 -39.38 17.12
C MET A 866 8.41 -38.19 17.22
N MET A 867 8.02 -37.12 17.92
CA MET A 867 8.83 -35.91 18.05
C MET A 867 9.99 -36.09 19.06
N ARG A 868 11.02 -35.25 18.94
CA ARG A 868 12.24 -35.29 19.76
C ARG A 868 12.00 -34.97 21.24
N SER A 869 10.92 -34.27 21.59
CA SER A 869 10.44 -34.07 22.96
C SER A 869 8.93 -34.28 23.06
N ALA A 870 8.44 -34.64 24.25
CA ALA A 870 7.03 -34.88 24.47
C ALA A 870 6.20 -33.58 24.39
N PHE A 871 6.78 -32.43 24.76
CA PHE A 871 6.17 -31.11 24.51
C PHE A 871 5.85 -30.89 23.02
N LEU A 872 6.80 -31.16 22.12
CA LEU A 872 6.56 -31.03 20.67
C LEU A 872 5.47 -31.99 20.18
N THR A 873 5.45 -33.24 20.66
CA THR A 873 4.37 -34.20 20.35
C THR A 873 3.00 -33.65 20.76
N VAL A 874 2.87 -33.10 21.97
CA VAL A 874 1.62 -32.52 22.48
C VAL A 874 1.21 -31.29 21.68
N MET A 875 2.13 -30.37 21.40
CA MET A 875 1.79 -29.11 20.73
C MET A 875 1.42 -29.30 19.25
N HIS A 876 2.05 -30.23 18.53
CA HIS A 876 1.63 -30.57 17.16
C HIS A 876 0.37 -31.46 17.11
N SER A 877 0.11 -32.31 18.11
CA SER A 877 -1.20 -32.99 18.16
C SER A 877 -2.31 -31.99 18.45
N ALA A 878 -2.07 -31.01 19.32
CA ALA A 878 -2.97 -29.89 19.56
C ALA A 878 -3.17 -29.01 18.30
N SER A 879 -2.12 -28.69 17.53
CA SER A 879 -2.27 -27.88 16.30
C SER A 879 -3.18 -28.58 15.28
N PHE A 880 -3.05 -29.90 15.08
CA PHE A 880 -3.98 -30.68 14.25
C PHE A 880 -5.40 -30.77 14.82
N VAL A 881 -5.58 -30.91 16.15
CA VAL A 881 -6.92 -30.87 16.77
C VAL A 881 -7.57 -29.49 16.59
N LEU A 882 -6.82 -28.40 16.71
CA LEU A 882 -7.31 -27.04 16.49
C LEU A 882 -7.67 -26.79 15.01
N LEU A 883 -6.87 -27.29 14.06
CA LEU A 883 -7.21 -27.27 12.63
C LEU A 883 -8.47 -28.11 12.33
N ALA A 884 -8.62 -29.28 12.95
CA ALA A 884 -9.83 -30.10 12.80
C ALA A 884 -11.07 -29.40 13.37
N ALA A 885 -10.95 -28.78 14.55
CA ALA A 885 -12.02 -28.02 15.16
C ALA A 885 -12.36 -26.73 14.39
N LEU A 886 -11.38 -26.07 13.74
CA LEU A 886 -11.62 -25.00 12.77
C LEU A 886 -12.45 -25.50 11.58
N CYS A 887 -12.15 -26.68 11.05
CA CYS A 887 -12.98 -27.31 10.02
C CYS A 887 -14.39 -27.60 10.52
N LEU A 888 -14.57 -28.13 11.73
CA LEU A 888 -15.90 -28.40 12.32
C LEU A 888 -16.72 -27.12 12.54
N VAL A 889 -16.10 -26.05 13.06
CA VAL A 889 -16.75 -24.72 13.23
C VAL A 889 -17.14 -24.15 11.86
N SER A 890 -16.29 -24.31 10.84
CA SER A 890 -16.58 -23.84 9.49
C SER A 890 -17.71 -24.67 8.84
N ALA A 891 -17.73 -26.00 9.02
CA ALA A 891 -18.84 -26.85 8.59
C ALA A 891 -20.17 -26.42 9.22
N ALA A 892 -20.17 -26.14 10.53
CA ALA A 892 -21.33 -25.62 11.24
C ALA A 892 -21.76 -24.25 10.70
N ASN A 893 -20.83 -23.33 10.43
CA ASN A 893 -21.12 -22.02 9.84
C ASN A 893 -21.71 -22.10 8.41
N HIS A 894 -21.36 -23.14 7.62
CA HIS A 894 -21.98 -23.35 6.30
C HIS A 894 -23.44 -23.83 6.41
N LEU A 895 -23.72 -24.70 7.37
CA LEU A 895 -25.08 -25.20 7.65
C LEU A 895 -25.95 -24.09 8.27
N ALA A 896 -25.50 -23.51 9.38
CA ALA A 896 -26.17 -22.49 10.18
C ALA A 896 -25.19 -21.35 10.55
N PRO A 897 -24.99 -20.36 9.65
CA PRO A 897 -24.12 -19.22 9.93
C PRO A 897 -24.69 -18.43 11.10
N SER A 898 -23.83 -18.09 12.06
CA SER A 898 -24.20 -17.36 13.26
C SER A 898 -23.06 -16.49 13.75
N ASP A 899 -23.39 -15.39 14.40
CA ASP A 899 -22.41 -14.43 14.90
C ASP A 899 -21.57 -15.04 16.05
N GLY A 900 -22.12 -16.04 16.76
CA GLY A 900 -21.39 -16.90 17.69
C GLY A 900 -20.39 -17.83 16.99
N GLY A 901 -20.76 -18.45 15.87
CA GLY A 901 -19.86 -19.30 15.07
C GLY A 901 -18.74 -18.52 14.36
N ALA A 902 -18.98 -17.25 14.01
CA ALA A 902 -17.93 -16.34 13.54
C ALA A 902 -16.93 -15.99 14.66
N ARG A 903 -17.40 -15.73 15.89
CA ARG A 903 -16.54 -15.53 17.08
C ARG A 903 -15.76 -16.79 17.43
N ALA A 904 -16.37 -17.97 17.32
CA ALA A 904 -15.70 -19.25 17.55
C ALA A 904 -14.55 -19.47 16.56
N TYR A 905 -14.74 -19.15 15.27
CA TYR A 905 -13.67 -19.22 14.27
C TYR A 905 -12.48 -18.32 14.66
N VAL A 906 -12.75 -17.04 14.99
CA VAL A 906 -11.70 -16.08 15.42
C VAL A 906 -10.93 -16.58 16.66
N ALA A 907 -11.65 -17.06 17.68
CA ALA A 907 -11.03 -17.60 18.89
C ALA A 907 -10.16 -18.84 18.61
N MET A 908 -10.61 -19.73 17.71
CA MET A 908 -9.88 -20.93 17.33
C MET A 908 -8.63 -20.64 16.49
N VAL A 909 -8.67 -19.64 15.59
CA VAL A 909 -7.46 -19.18 14.88
C VAL A 909 -6.47 -18.55 15.86
N LEU A 910 -6.92 -17.70 16.78
CA LEU A 910 -6.05 -17.11 17.82
C LEU A 910 -5.38 -18.20 18.68
N LEU A 911 -6.15 -19.19 19.16
CA LEU A 911 -5.63 -20.31 19.95
C LEU A 911 -4.59 -21.13 19.16
N LEU A 912 -4.83 -21.37 17.87
CA LEU A 912 -3.85 -22.01 16.99
C LEU A 912 -2.58 -21.15 16.83
N THR A 913 -2.69 -19.84 16.62
CA THR A 913 -1.49 -18.97 16.54
C THR A 913 -0.69 -18.95 17.85
N ALA A 914 -1.33 -19.06 19.01
CA ALA A 914 -0.65 -19.16 20.29
C ALA A 914 0.09 -20.50 20.46
N VAL A 915 -0.51 -21.62 20.05
CA VAL A 915 0.15 -22.95 20.01
C VAL A 915 1.37 -22.92 19.09
N LEU A 916 1.26 -22.31 17.92
CA LEU A 916 2.35 -22.20 16.95
C LEU A 916 3.49 -21.30 17.46
N LEU A 917 3.18 -20.16 18.07
CA LEU A 917 4.16 -19.30 18.72
C LEU A 917 4.90 -20.04 19.87
N ALA A 918 4.18 -20.84 20.66
CA ALA A 918 4.80 -21.65 21.70
C ALA A 918 5.73 -22.75 21.14
N ILE A 919 5.39 -23.37 19.99
CA ILE A 919 6.31 -24.28 19.27
C ILE A 919 7.57 -23.53 18.82
N THR A 920 7.45 -22.35 18.20
CA THR A 920 8.62 -21.61 17.70
C THR A 920 9.52 -21.11 18.83
N MET A 921 8.93 -20.60 19.92
CA MET A 921 9.69 -20.17 21.11
C MET A 921 10.41 -21.34 21.77
N TYR A 922 9.76 -22.51 21.87
CA TYR A 922 10.41 -23.74 22.36
C TYR A 922 11.53 -24.20 21.44
N GLY A 923 11.33 -24.20 20.12
CA GLY A 923 12.36 -24.57 19.13
C GLY A 923 13.60 -23.68 19.19
N MET A 924 13.41 -22.36 19.28
CA MET A 924 14.50 -21.39 19.48
C MET A 924 15.20 -21.60 20.82
N ALA A 925 14.45 -21.81 21.91
CA ALA A 925 15.03 -22.01 23.25
C ALA A 925 15.84 -23.32 23.34
N VAL A 926 15.32 -24.43 22.80
CA VAL A 926 16.06 -25.70 22.73
C VAL A 926 17.31 -25.54 21.89
N TRP A 927 17.22 -24.92 20.70
CA TRP A 927 18.39 -24.67 19.85
C TRP A 927 19.47 -23.84 20.56
N TYR A 928 19.08 -22.74 21.22
CA TYR A 928 20.00 -21.86 21.94
C TYR A 928 20.69 -22.58 23.11
N VAL A 929 19.94 -23.35 23.90
CA VAL A 929 20.49 -24.11 25.03
C VAL A 929 21.36 -25.28 24.55
N GLU A 930 20.99 -25.93 23.44
CA GLU A 930 21.78 -26.98 22.80
C GLU A 930 23.09 -26.47 22.18
N ASP A 931 23.12 -25.22 21.72
CA ASP A 931 24.33 -24.57 21.21
C ASP A 931 25.22 -24.04 22.34
N ARG A 932 24.65 -23.52 23.44
CA ARG A 932 25.43 -22.85 24.50
C ARG A 932 25.79 -23.70 25.71
N TYR A 933 24.97 -24.68 26.10
CA TYR A 933 25.10 -25.37 27.39
C TYR A 933 25.16 -26.90 27.29
N TRP A 934 24.64 -27.51 26.22
CA TRP A 934 24.65 -28.97 26.07
C TRP A 934 25.68 -29.50 25.06
N GLN A 935 26.67 -28.69 24.66
CA GLN A 935 27.80 -29.18 23.84
C GLN A 935 28.61 -30.26 24.58
N GLU A 936 28.95 -30.03 25.85
CA GLU A 936 29.65 -31.00 26.71
C GLU A 936 28.86 -32.32 26.92
N LEU A 937 27.52 -32.28 26.73
CA LEU A 937 26.66 -33.47 26.82
C LEU A 937 26.63 -34.29 25.51
N ARG A 938 27.27 -33.79 24.44
CA ARG A 938 27.39 -34.48 23.14
C ARG A 938 28.75 -35.14 22.92
N GLU A 939 29.79 -34.66 23.59
CA GLU A 939 31.18 -35.10 23.37
C GLU A 939 31.78 -35.70 24.65
N PRO A 940 31.78 -37.04 24.82
CA PRO A 940 32.54 -37.69 25.88
C PRO A 940 34.03 -37.39 25.72
N ARG A 941 34.70 -36.95 26.81
CA ARG A 941 36.14 -36.58 26.83
C ARG A 941 37.01 -37.58 26.04
N ARG A 942 37.47 -37.18 24.85
CA ARG A 942 38.49 -37.93 24.09
C ARG A 942 39.91 -37.64 24.57
N GLY A 943 40.16 -36.42 25.07
CA GLY A 943 41.43 -35.99 25.67
C GLY A 943 41.79 -36.61 27.03
N GLY A 944 41.24 -37.79 27.36
CA GLY A 944 41.66 -38.57 28.53
C GLY A 944 42.87 -39.49 28.27
N LEU A 945 43.22 -39.72 27.00
CA LEU A 945 44.35 -40.56 26.59
C LEU A 945 45.51 -39.72 26.01
N GLU A 946 45.18 -38.62 25.32
CA GLU A 946 46.15 -37.69 24.72
C GLU A 946 46.92 -36.86 25.77
N ALA A 947 46.37 -36.73 26.98
CA ALA A 947 47.02 -36.09 28.12
C ALA A 947 47.98 -37.01 28.91
N LEU A 948 48.03 -38.31 28.59
CA LEU A 948 48.98 -39.28 29.18
C LEU A 948 50.13 -39.64 28.23
N LEU A 949 50.21 -38.97 27.08
CA LEU A 949 51.22 -39.18 26.03
C LEU A 949 52.00 -37.89 25.75
N ARG A 950 52.06 -36.96 26.72
CA ARG A 950 52.66 -35.63 26.55
C ARG A 950 53.33 -35.03 27.81
N ASP A 951 53.53 -35.84 28.85
CA ASP A 951 54.17 -35.44 30.11
C ASP A 951 55.67 -35.83 30.15
N ASP A 952 56.29 -36.11 29.00
CA ASP A 952 57.63 -36.74 28.89
C ASP A 952 58.62 -35.97 27.98
N GLU A 953 58.30 -34.75 27.54
CA GLU A 953 59.21 -33.86 26.78
C GLU A 953 59.26 -32.44 27.39
N GLU A 954 60.48 -32.03 27.76
CA GLU A 954 61.06 -30.67 27.89
C GLU A 954 60.22 -29.55 28.54
N SER A 955 60.49 -29.01 29.75
CA SER A 955 61.70 -28.54 30.46
C SER A 955 61.97 -27.03 30.39
N ASP A 956 62.24 -26.46 31.57
CA ASP A 956 62.98 -25.22 31.87
C ASP A 956 62.37 -23.81 31.67
N GLU A 957 63.01 -22.87 32.40
CA GLU A 957 62.79 -21.41 32.55
C GLU A 957 61.38 -20.95 33.01
N GLU A 958 61.14 -20.72 34.31
CA GLU A 958 61.58 -19.56 35.14
C GLU A 958 60.89 -18.21 34.79
N MET A 959 60.02 -17.70 35.69
CA MET A 959 60.35 -16.54 36.56
C MET A 959 59.15 -16.06 37.44
N GLN A 960 59.41 -15.90 38.74
CA GLN A 960 58.80 -15.02 39.75
C GLN A 960 57.28 -14.93 40.06
N LYS A 961 57.04 -14.79 41.36
CA LYS A 961 55.83 -14.57 42.19
C LYS A 961 56.09 -13.29 43.03
N PRO A 962 55.19 -12.78 43.91
CA PRO A 962 53.72 -12.84 44.00
C PRO A 962 53.10 -11.44 44.39
N TYR A 963 51.99 -11.44 45.15
CA TYR A 963 51.23 -10.30 45.73
C TYR A 963 50.30 -9.52 44.78
N ASP A 964 49.18 -8.93 45.23
CA ASP A 964 48.76 -8.67 46.63
C ASP A 964 47.37 -9.26 47.01
N ARG A 965 47.04 -9.24 48.32
CA ARG A 965 45.90 -9.92 48.96
C ARG A 965 45.35 -9.11 50.15
N THR A 966 44.18 -8.50 49.99
CA THR A 966 43.34 -8.00 51.10
C THR A 966 41.84 -8.11 50.79
N SER A 967 40.91 -8.13 51.77
CA SER A 967 40.69 -9.18 52.79
C SER A 967 39.50 -8.85 53.70
N SER A 968 38.39 -9.58 53.59
CA SER A 968 37.38 -9.80 54.66
C SER A 968 36.47 -10.96 54.22
N SER A 969 36.11 -12.00 54.98
CA SER A 969 36.02 -12.30 56.43
C SER A 969 34.88 -11.59 57.17
N TYR A 970 34.11 -12.20 58.08
CA TYR A 970 33.79 -13.62 58.43
C TYR A 970 32.29 -13.60 58.91
N ALA A 971 31.55 -14.62 59.34
CA ALA A 971 31.79 -15.98 59.86
C ALA A 971 30.58 -16.91 59.47
N SER A 972 30.66 -18.25 59.47
CA SER A 972 30.53 -19.23 60.59
C SER A 972 29.12 -19.30 61.24
N GLY A 973 28.51 -20.47 61.46
CA GLY A 973 28.89 -21.90 61.25
C GLY A 973 27.63 -22.77 61.39
N THR A 974 27.59 -24.10 61.53
CA THR A 974 28.51 -25.28 61.45
C THR A 974 27.58 -26.52 61.51
N THR A 975 27.84 -27.69 60.91
CA THR A 975 28.59 -28.84 61.50
C THR A 975 28.74 -29.99 60.45
N VAL A 976 29.93 -30.58 60.23
CA VAL A 976 30.51 -31.86 60.76
C VAL A 976 30.36 -33.12 59.85
N ALA A 977 31.52 -33.57 59.31
CA ALA A 977 32.02 -34.96 59.11
C ALA A 977 31.19 -36.05 58.35
N SER A 978 31.76 -37.13 57.78
CA SER A 978 33.13 -37.47 57.28
C SER A 978 33.07 -38.82 56.54
N SER A 979 33.94 -39.07 55.54
CA SER A 979 34.44 -40.40 55.03
C SER A 979 33.42 -41.56 54.81
N TYR A 980 33.35 -42.20 53.63
CA TYR A 980 34.34 -43.20 53.17
C TYR A 980 34.12 -43.62 51.68
N ARG A 981 34.88 -44.62 51.20
CA ARG A 981 35.03 -45.11 49.81
C ARG A 981 33.99 -46.21 49.44
N PRO A 982 33.52 -46.30 48.17
CA PRO A 982 32.53 -47.31 47.74
C PRO A 982 33.14 -48.64 47.24
N PRO A 983 32.39 -49.77 47.33
CA PRO A 983 32.69 -51.05 46.65
C PRO A 983 31.89 -51.21 45.33
N ALA A 984 32.02 -52.37 44.66
CA ALA A 984 31.51 -52.62 43.30
C ALA A 984 30.91 -54.03 43.06
N VAL A 985 29.95 -54.09 42.12
CA VAL A 985 29.53 -55.23 41.24
C VAL A 985 29.15 -56.60 41.85
N SER A 986 27.86 -56.96 41.70
CA SER A 986 27.33 -58.23 41.13
C SER A 986 25.80 -58.06 40.88
N LEU A 987 25.07 -58.54 39.85
CA LEU A 987 25.08 -59.65 38.87
C LEU A 987 24.26 -60.93 39.22
N GLN A 988 22.97 -60.92 38.83
CA GLN A 988 22.17 -62.06 38.28
C GLN A 988 21.86 -63.28 39.20
N PRO A 989 21.06 -64.30 38.78
CA PRO A 989 19.98 -64.39 37.74
C PRO A 989 18.70 -65.19 38.16
N MET A 990 17.77 -65.44 37.21
CA MET A 990 16.77 -66.56 37.12
C MET A 990 15.56 -66.57 38.11
N ALA A 991 14.39 -67.20 37.82
CA ALA A 991 13.69 -67.65 36.59
C ALA A 991 12.16 -67.73 36.90
N GLY A 992 11.21 -67.62 35.95
CA GLY A 992 10.59 -68.74 35.19
C GLY A 992 9.33 -69.31 35.89
N GLU A 993 8.20 -69.68 35.28
CA GLU A 993 7.66 -69.65 33.88
C GLU A 993 6.11 -69.39 33.97
N THR A 994 5.10 -69.77 33.17
CA THR A 994 4.83 -70.68 32.01
C THR A 994 3.62 -70.17 31.16
N HIS A 995 3.49 -70.62 29.89
CA HIS A 995 2.29 -70.94 29.05
C HIS A 995 1.01 -70.02 28.96
N SER A 996 0.18 -70.01 27.88
CA SER A 996 0.05 -70.90 26.70
C SER A 996 -0.52 -70.24 25.39
N ASP A 997 -0.17 -70.85 24.24
CA ASP A 997 -0.99 -71.21 23.03
C ASP A 997 -1.45 -70.25 21.88
N ALA A 998 -1.49 -70.87 20.66
CA ALA A 998 -2.13 -70.55 19.34
C ALA A 998 -1.73 -69.25 18.58
N GLN A 999 -1.08 -69.28 17.39
CA GLN A 999 -1.51 -69.71 16.02
C GLN A 999 -2.64 -68.83 15.40
N SER A 1000 -2.60 -68.35 14.14
CA SER A 1000 -1.80 -68.64 12.92
C SER A 1000 -0.92 -67.45 12.45
N LEU A 1001 0.14 -67.53 11.61
CA LEU A 1001 0.55 -68.33 10.43
C LEU A 1001 0.02 -67.88 9.05
N LEU A 1002 0.88 -67.21 8.26
CA LEU A 1002 1.43 -67.76 6.99
C LEU A 1002 2.70 -66.98 6.55
N GLU A 1003 3.52 -67.61 5.70
CA GLU A 1003 4.93 -67.25 5.42
C GLU A 1003 5.21 -66.84 3.97
N CYS A 1004 6.32 -66.11 3.77
CA CYS A 1004 7.43 -66.41 2.85
C CYS A 1004 8.51 -65.32 3.02
N ALA A 1005 9.80 -65.57 3.27
CA ALA A 1005 10.79 -66.38 2.52
C ALA A 1005 11.17 -65.73 1.16
N SER A 1006 12.45 -65.52 0.81
CA SER A 1006 13.71 -65.73 1.55
C SER A 1006 14.91 -65.00 0.89
N SER A 1007 16.09 -65.12 1.51
CA SER A 1007 17.44 -64.88 0.94
C SER A 1007 17.89 -63.42 0.70
N ALA A 1008 19.19 -63.10 0.54
CA ALA A 1008 20.43 -63.60 1.16
C ALA A 1008 21.59 -62.66 0.76
N SER A 1009 22.46 -62.34 1.72
CA SER A 1009 23.86 -61.86 1.54
C SER A 1009 24.24 -61.07 0.27
N ARG A 1010 24.46 -59.75 0.42
CA ARG A 1010 25.80 -59.14 0.30
C ARG A 1010 25.86 -57.75 0.93
#